data_AF-A0A929GLP4-F1
#
_entry.id   AF-A0A929GLP4-F1
#
_cell.length_a   1.000
_cell.length_b   1.000
_cell.length_c   1.000
_cell.angle_alpha   90.00
_cell.angle_beta   90.00
_cell.angle_gamma   90.00
#
_symmetry.space_group_name_H-M   'P 1'
#
loop_
_entity.id
_entity.type
_entity.pdbx_description
1 polymer ?
#
loop_
_entity_poly.entity_id
_entity_poly.type
_entity_poly.pdbx_seq_one_letter_code
_entity_poly.pdbx_strand_id
1 'polypeptide(L)'
;MKKTLLIASIVAMTSFSSCSKDEIVSVNQDSNKMEFNAYAGSATKAIVTVKENFQSFNLYGFQTTEEFSGNAPLTDAYINNELFTKENSSSPWEHEKEFFWSVEPNDRMQFFGVSEPITLVTTGNYPSFGYAIDVDLTKQEDFMVSVLLNQTKPANDAKVSLDFDHVLSQINFSLKGESTGFNYAVTKIELLDVNSQGIYTFNNDESLGAWSEQKEVLSYGFDLSNVVVDGTNVTEINDKIMMLLPQTLPADAKIKVTYSVKQEGRDSKIFDGSKEISLASREWENNTRTRYTLTLPTGAKEMTFDTNIGNWEYDTDEDLSIFEINKKETIIFQGTKEILTTNLTPADGSVIYTWSSSDEAVALVNETGEVTAVAGGVAVISVDALDAFKKVFAKATCKVTVNGDIPFEDPKFKSAILNKYPSVDVDKNGEISLSEALAVTELELEEDFSSIKGVAYFKNLTLLNFGGSSVTEFDVSENLALQTLKFYDTSVENFDVTKNTELTYLDCGETPIKTIDVSKNLKLKELSCGQMAELTALDVTNNVALTTLYCSDSEGITSIDVSKNTLLTYLQLQFMGLTSLNVEANTLLTELNCEENKIASLDVTANTLLTKLSCSSNKIISLNVTANTLLTDLSCSHNSILALDVTDNVALANLDFSNCSLLTAVTGLNNKSDLKNIYLTGNVLLKNIDCSQCPLLSLVKCSNSSVLESVKLGGCTELTHLYLNDCNLTGELDIYYNEKINYFNCLNNPLLKSLLVCYNLKDGVPAKWEYDRENVTISTIE
;
A
#
# COMPACT_ATOMS: atom_id res chain seq x y z
N MET A 1 65.95 57.86 -5.13
CA MET A 1 67.28 57.26 -4.89
C MET A 1 67.69 57.51 -3.44
N LYS A 2 68.30 56.50 -2.79
CA LYS A 2 69.06 56.55 -1.52
C LYS A 2 68.36 57.03 -0.24
N LYS A 3 68.22 56.07 0.70
CA LYS A 3 68.14 56.28 2.15
C LYS A 3 69.33 57.13 2.64
N THR A 4 69.09 57.95 3.66
CA THR A 4 70.15 58.46 4.56
C THR A 4 69.64 58.37 6.00
N LEU A 5 70.24 57.49 6.80
CA LEU A 5 70.14 57.47 8.27
C LEU A 5 71.00 58.60 8.86
N LEU A 6 70.60 59.15 10.01
CA LEU A 6 71.42 59.66 11.14
C LEU A 6 70.45 60.37 12.12
N ILE A 7 70.04 59.79 13.25
CA ILE A 7 70.76 59.49 14.51
C ILE A 7 71.03 60.73 15.38
N ALA A 8 70.31 60.74 16.51
CA ALA A 8 70.64 61.25 17.87
C ALA A 8 71.01 62.72 18.12
N SER A 9 70.32 63.30 19.13
CA SER A 9 70.99 63.92 20.27
C SER A 9 70.10 63.85 21.53
N ILE A 10 70.74 63.88 22.70
CA ILE A 10 70.18 63.50 24.02
C ILE A 10 70.06 64.77 24.90
N VAL A 11 69.07 64.83 25.82
CA VAL A 11 69.23 65.19 27.27
C VAL A 11 67.87 65.50 27.95
N ALA A 12 67.64 64.80 29.06
CA ALA A 12 66.65 64.85 30.15
C ALA A 12 65.98 66.22 30.53
N MET A 13 64.79 66.27 31.15
CA MET A 13 64.52 65.80 32.54
C MET A 13 63.02 65.79 32.94
N THR A 14 62.64 64.80 33.78
CA THR A 14 61.59 64.79 34.85
C THR A 14 60.13 65.16 34.49
N SER A 15 59.06 64.45 34.90
CA SER A 15 58.85 63.30 35.83
C SER A 15 57.37 62.80 35.63
N PHE A 16 56.78 61.79 36.29
CA PHE A 16 57.03 61.05 37.55
C PHE A 16 56.53 59.58 37.45
N SER A 17 56.56 58.86 38.59
CA SER A 17 55.95 57.56 38.97
C SER A 17 54.75 57.03 38.14
N SER A 18 54.66 55.74 37.82
CA SER A 18 54.92 54.59 38.74
C SER A 18 55.65 53.39 38.12
N CYS A 19 56.56 52.80 38.92
CA CYS A 19 57.13 51.45 38.79
C CYS A 19 56.06 50.34 38.85
N SER A 20 56.28 49.08 38.46
CA SER A 20 57.40 48.42 37.74
C SER A 20 57.01 46.97 37.41
N LYS A 21 57.53 46.41 36.31
CA LYS A 21 58.50 45.29 36.35
C LYS A 21 59.02 44.98 34.94
N ASP A 22 60.27 45.33 34.69
CA ASP A 22 61.11 44.58 33.75
C ASP A 22 61.90 43.56 34.56
N GLU A 23 61.91 42.29 34.14
CA GLU A 23 62.95 41.34 34.53
C GLU A 23 63.39 40.60 33.27
N ILE A 24 64.59 40.96 32.77
CA ILE A 24 65.09 40.52 31.47
C ILE A 24 65.67 39.11 31.61
N VAL A 25 65.07 38.13 30.91
CA VAL A 25 65.75 36.88 30.57
C VAL A 25 66.24 36.96 29.13
N SER A 26 67.54 36.82 28.93
CA SER A 26 68.20 36.91 27.63
C SER A 26 67.93 35.67 26.77
N VAL A 27 66.90 35.73 25.91
CA VAL A 27 66.69 34.77 24.82
C VAL A 27 66.45 35.53 23.51
N ASN A 28 67.49 35.51 22.66
CA ASN A 28 67.49 35.74 21.21
C ASN A 28 66.21 36.35 20.59
N GLN A 29 66.02 37.68 20.71
CA GLN A 29 64.78 38.37 20.33
C GLN A 29 64.43 38.22 18.84
N ASP A 30 65.42 38.14 17.94
CA ASP A 30 65.18 37.94 16.50
C ASP A 30 64.52 36.58 16.18
N SER A 31 64.73 35.53 17.00
CA SER A 31 64.21 34.20 16.71
C SER A 31 62.83 33.90 17.30
N ASN A 32 62.23 34.78 18.11
CA ASN A 32 60.92 34.55 18.73
C ASN A 32 59.84 35.54 18.29
N LYS A 33 60.10 36.35 17.26
CA LYS A 33 59.11 37.25 16.67
C LYS A 33 57.95 36.46 16.07
N MET A 34 56.72 36.95 16.24
CA MET A 34 55.55 36.47 15.52
C MET A 34 55.51 37.10 14.13
N GLU A 35 55.31 36.28 13.10
CA GLU A 35 55.00 36.74 11.76
C GLU A 35 53.64 36.18 11.32
N PHE A 36 52.85 36.98 10.61
CA PHE A 36 51.49 36.64 10.20
C PHE A 36 51.36 36.57 8.67
N ASN A 37 50.53 35.65 8.21
CA ASN A 37 49.92 35.59 6.88
C ASN A 37 48.40 35.54 7.07
N ALA A 38 47.65 35.96 6.06
CA ALA A 38 46.20 35.83 6.05
C ALA A 38 45.71 35.53 4.63
N TYR A 39 44.70 34.65 4.53
CA TYR A 39 44.11 34.18 3.28
C TYR A 39 42.58 34.35 3.32
N ALA A 40 42.00 34.65 2.18
CA ALA A 40 40.56 34.75 1.95
C ALA A 40 40.21 33.96 0.68
N GLY A 41 38.99 33.41 0.62
CA GLY A 41 38.49 32.63 -0.53
C GLY A 41 38.38 33.43 -1.83
N SER A 42 38.06 32.74 -2.92
CA SER A 42 37.82 33.35 -4.24
C SER A 42 36.32 33.42 -4.55
N ALA A 43 35.86 34.58 -5.02
CA ALA A 43 34.46 34.88 -5.29
C ALA A 43 34.33 36.02 -6.32
N THR A 44 33.14 36.18 -6.93
CA THR A 44 32.91 37.18 -7.98
C THR A 44 31.69 38.09 -7.72
N LYS A 45 32.01 39.36 -7.38
CA LYS A 45 31.19 40.58 -7.47
C LYS A 45 30.09 40.83 -6.40
N ALA A 46 29.64 42.09 -6.37
CA ALA A 46 29.65 42.97 -5.17
C ALA A 46 31.08 43.24 -4.63
N ILE A 47 31.26 44.10 -3.62
CA ILE A 47 32.56 44.22 -2.92
C ILE A 47 32.69 43.04 -1.95
N VAL A 48 32.76 41.84 -2.54
CA VAL A 48 33.10 40.61 -1.84
C VAL A 48 34.57 40.64 -1.47
N THR A 49 34.90 40.28 -0.24
CA THR A 49 36.28 40.30 0.24
C THR A 49 36.98 39.00 -0.16
N VAL A 50 37.78 39.08 -1.23
CA VAL A 50 38.54 37.97 -1.82
C VAL A 50 40.03 38.22 -1.72
N LYS A 51 40.84 37.21 -2.04
CA LYS A 51 42.31 37.30 -2.03
C LYS A 51 42.88 38.54 -2.75
N GLU A 52 42.28 38.99 -3.84
CA GLU A 52 42.73 40.15 -4.63
C GLU A 52 42.51 41.51 -3.94
N ASN A 53 41.41 41.68 -3.18
CA ASN A 53 41.01 42.96 -2.58
C ASN A 53 41.03 42.98 -1.04
N PHE A 54 41.19 41.84 -0.36
CA PHE A 54 41.38 41.76 1.09
C PHE A 54 42.73 42.39 1.50
N GLN A 55 42.72 43.70 1.78
CA GLN A 55 43.93 44.52 1.99
C GLN A 55 44.13 45.00 3.44
N SER A 56 43.15 44.78 4.33
CA SER A 56 43.23 45.11 5.75
C SER A 56 42.45 44.13 6.61
N PHE A 57 42.89 43.94 7.85
CA PHE A 57 42.12 43.30 8.92
C PHE A 57 42.61 43.80 10.28
N ASN A 58 41.80 43.65 11.32
CA ASN A 58 42.21 43.89 12.70
C ASN A 58 42.40 42.56 13.45
N LEU A 59 43.43 42.50 14.28
CA LEU A 59 43.79 41.32 15.05
C LEU A 59 43.67 41.56 16.56
N TYR A 60 43.03 40.61 17.23
CA TYR A 60 43.11 40.44 18.68
C TYR A 60 43.91 39.17 18.99
N GLY A 61 44.68 39.23 20.08
CA GLY A 61 45.58 38.18 20.51
C GLY A 61 45.61 38.13 22.02
N PHE A 62 45.15 37.05 22.60
CA PHE A 62 45.15 36.81 24.04
C PHE A 62 46.17 35.74 24.39
N GLN A 63 46.63 35.71 25.64
CA GLN A 63 47.60 34.75 26.15
C GLN A 63 47.00 34.04 27.36
N THR A 64 47.06 32.71 27.37
CA THR A 64 46.65 31.87 28.50
C THR A 64 47.77 30.93 28.92
N THR A 65 47.79 30.53 30.19
CA THR A 65 48.76 29.56 30.75
C THR A 65 48.30 28.10 30.65
N GLU A 66 47.07 27.88 30.17
CA GLU A 66 46.40 26.59 30.00
C GLU A 66 45.62 26.59 28.67
N GLU A 67 45.15 25.42 28.24
CA GLU A 67 44.36 25.27 27.01
C GLU A 67 43.00 25.99 27.13
N PHE A 68 42.76 26.93 26.23
CA PHE A 68 41.53 27.68 26.15
C PHE A 68 40.43 26.83 25.51
N SER A 69 39.41 26.50 26.32
CA SER A 69 38.23 25.72 25.94
C SER A 69 36.95 26.55 25.84
N GLY A 70 37.06 27.89 25.83
CA GLY A 70 35.90 28.78 25.81
C GLY A 70 35.11 28.85 27.13
N ASN A 71 35.72 28.53 28.27
CA ASN A 71 35.03 28.52 29.59
C ASN A 71 35.56 29.59 30.56
N ALA A 72 36.41 30.51 30.10
CA ALA A 72 37.02 31.56 30.92
C ALA A 72 37.07 32.89 30.14
N PRO A 73 36.79 34.04 30.78
CA PRO A 73 36.84 35.34 30.10
C PRO A 73 38.28 35.73 29.75
N LEU A 74 38.46 36.39 28.62
CA LEU A 74 39.77 36.85 28.13
C LEU A 74 39.96 38.35 28.46
N THR A 75 40.60 38.66 29.59
CA THR A 75 40.58 40.03 30.15
C THR A 75 41.68 40.95 29.67
N ASP A 76 42.85 40.42 29.29
CA ASP A 76 44.05 41.20 28.97
C ASP A 76 44.59 40.83 27.58
N ALA A 77 44.27 41.66 26.59
CA ALA A 77 44.69 41.47 25.20
C ALA A 77 46.16 41.85 24.99
N TYR A 78 46.99 40.88 24.58
CA TYR A 78 48.41 41.07 24.21
C TYR A 78 48.54 41.75 22.84
N ILE A 79 47.71 41.34 21.88
CA ILE A 79 47.42 42.08 20.65
C ILE A 79 46.01 42.63 20.81
N ASN A 80 45.85 43.96 20.79
CA ASN A 80 44.56 44.60 21.04
C ASN A 80 44.15 45.47 19.85
N ASN A 81 43.23 44.96 19.03
CA ASN A 81 42.69 45.60 17.83
C ASN A 81 43.78 46.10 16.85
N GLU A 82 44.90 45.40 16.73
CA GLU A 82 46.02 45.83 15.89
C GLU A 82 45.63 45.76 14.41
N LEU A 83 45.81 46.86 13.69
CA LEU A 83 45.52 46.94 12.26
C LEU A 83 46.68 46.35 11.45
N PHE A 84 46.38 45.37 10.60
CA PHE A 84 47.26 44.82 9.58
C PHE A 84 46.81 45.34 8.21
N THR A 85 47.75 45.76 7.36
CA THR A 85 47.47 46.26 6.00
C THR A 85 48.46 45.73 4.97
N LYS A 86 48.11 45.75 3.68
CA LYS A 86 49.06 45.50 2.58
C LYS A 86 48.66 46.29 1.32
N GLU A 87 49.62 46.72 0.53
CA GLU A 87 49.35 47.51 -0.70
C GLU A 87 48.58 46.73 -1.79
N ASN A 88 48.74 45.40 -1.85
CA ASN A 88 48.11 44.53 -2.85
C ASN A 88 48.24 43.05 -2.43
N SER A 89 47.62 42.13 -3.19
CA SER A 89 47.60 40.67 -2.91
C SER A 89 48.97 39.98 -2.81
N SER A 90 50.04 40.59 -3.32
CA SER A 90 51.41 40.04 -3.32
C SER A 90 52.35 40.74 -2.34
N SER A 91 51.93 41.84 -1.70
CA SER A 91 52.71 42.52 -0.66
C SER A 91 52.63 41.77 0.68
N PRO A 92 53.69 41.82 1.51
CA PRO A 92 53.60 41.34 2.89
C PRO A 92 52.61 42.19 3.69
N TRP A 93 52.09 41.61 4.77
CA TRP A 93 51.29 42.34 5.74
C TRP A 93 52.18 43.23 6.63
N GLU A 94 51.78 44.47 6.82
CA GLU A 94 52.44 45.50 7.64
C GLU A 94 51.54 45.90 8.83
N HIS A 95 52.14 46.13 9.99
CA HIS A 95 51.50 46.51 11.26
C HIS A 95 52.49 47.36 12.09
N GLU A 96 52.00 48.12 13.10
CA GLU A 96 52.85 49.09 13.82
C GLU A 96 53.70 48.48 14.93
N LYS A 97 53.17 47.49 15.67
CA LYS A 97 53.80 46.92 16.86
C LYS A 97 54.42 45.54 16.60
N GLU A 98 55.62 45.27 17.10
CA GLU A 98 56.20 43.92 17.06
C GLU A 98 55.68 43.05 18.20
N PHE A 99 55.31 41.81 17.89
CA PHE A 99 54.82 40.82 18.86
C PHE A 99 55.77 39.62 18.90
N PHE A 100 55.92 39.00 20.08
CA PHE A 100 56.85 37.90 20.30
C PHE A 100 56.16 36.75 21.02
N TRP A 101 56.49 35.51 20.63
CA TRP A 101 56.02 34.29 21.30
C TRP A 101 56.54 34.22 22.73
N SER A 102 55.68 33.78 23.66
CA SER A 102 56.12 33.50 25.04
C SER A 102 57.21 32.43 25.06
N VAL A 103 58.11 32.55 26.03
CA VAL A 103 59.19 31.58 26.30
C VAL A 103 58.75 30.47 27.26
N GLU A 104 57.60 30.63 27.93
CA GLU A 104 57.07 29.65 28.86
C GLU A 104 56.39 28.49 28.10
N PRO A 105 56.74 27.22 28.37
CA PRO A 105 56.35 26.08 27.53
C PRO A 105 54.85 25.74 27.55
N ASN A 106 54.12 26.23 28.57
CA ASN A 106 52.68 26.02 28.73
C ASN A 106 51.84 27.17 28.21
N ASP A 107 52.44 28.32 27.89
CA ASP A 107 51.69 29.46 27.39
C ASP A 107 51.14 29.21 25.99
N ARG A 108 49.94 29.73 25.74
CA ARG A 108 49.19 29.56 24.50
C ARG A 108 48.63 30.90 24.06
N MET A 109 48.60 31.13 22.75
CA MET A 109 48.00 32.31 22.14
C MET A 109 46.64 31.96 21.53
N GLN A 110 45.67 32.87 21.67
CA GLN A 110 44.39 32.83 20.97
C GLN A 110 44.29 34.04 20.06
N PHE A 111 44.19 33.82 18.75
CA PHE A 111 44.06 34.89 17.76
C PHE A 111 42.62 34.97 17.25
N PHE A 112 42.10 36.18 17.16
CA PHE A 112 40.78 36.48 16.62
C PHE A 112 40.94 37.63 15.61
N GLY A 113 40.85 37.30 14.32
CA GLY A 113 40.90 38.25 13.21
C GLY A 113 39.49 38.68 12.80
N VAL A 114 39.34 39.95 12.42
CA VAL A 114 38.10 40.55 11.89
C VAL A 114 38.45 41.46 10.71
N SER A 115 37.68 41.42 9.62
CA SER A 115 37.99 42.18 8.39
C SER A 115 37.87 43.70 8.58
N GLU A 116 36.98 44.15 9.47
CA GLU A 116 36.77 45.57 9.78
C GLU A 116 37.14 45.91 11.24
N PRO A 117 37.45 47.19 11.56
CA PRO A 117 37.78 47.61 12.92
C PRO A 117 36.56 47.57 13.86
N ILE A 118 36.37 46.45 14.56
CA ILE A 118 35.30 46.26 15.54
C ILE A 118 35.85 45.96 16.94
N THR A 119 35.12 46.37 17.99
CA THR A 119 35.51 46.12 19.40
C THR A 119 34.94 44.78 19.87
N LEU A 120 35.80 43.87 20.32
CA LEU A 120 35.37 42.59 20.88
C LEU A 120 34.93 42.71 22.35
N VAL A 121 33.85 42.02 22.70
CA VAL A 121 33.37 41.79 24.05
C VAL A 121 33.88 40.42 24.52
N THR A 122 34.72 40.41 25.57
CA THR A 122 35.45 39.21 26.02
C THR A 122 35.00 38.65 27.37
N THR A 123 33.86 39.13 27.87
CA THR A 123 33.26 38.72 29.16
C THR A 123 32.44 37.44 29.08
N GLY A 124 32.20 36.92 27.89
CA GLY A 124 31.56 35.63 27.65
C GLY A 124 32.54 34.47 27.48
N ASN A 125 32.01 33.31 27.12
CA ASN A 125 32.75 32.07 26.86
C ASN A 125 33.82 32.23 25.76
N TYR A 126 33.43 32.86 24.65
CA TYR A 126 34.31 33.29 23.56
C TYR A 126 34.11 34.79 23.33
N PRO A 127 35.08 35.48 22.70
CA PRO A 127 34.86 36.84 22.23
C PRO A 127 33.64 36.95 21.30
N SER A 128 32.97 38.08 21.36
CA SER A 128 31.81 38.38 20.52
C SER A 128 31.80 39.85 20.08
N PHE A 129 31.02 40.18 19.05
CA PHE A 129 30.77 41.55 18.64
C PHE A 129 29.34 41.72 18.11
N GLY A 130 28.77 42.91 18.29
CA GLY A 130 27.50 43.28 17.69
C GLY A 130 27.72 43.93 16.31
N TYR A 131 27.03 43.43 15.28
CA TYR A 131 27.11 43.94 13.91
C TYR A 131 25.72 44.37 13.41
N ALA A 132 25.69 45.31 12.46
CA ALA A 132 24.48 45.90 11.91
C ALA A 132 24.62 46.11 10.41
N ILE A 133 23.68 45.56 9.64
CA ILE A 133 23.68 45.64 8.17
C ILE A 133 23.05 46.96 7.71
N ASP A 134 23.83 47.84 7.06
CA ASP A 134 23.32 49.11 6.51
C ASP A 134 22.25 48.84 5.42
N VAL A 135 21.16 49.59 5.49
CA VAL A 135 20.03 49.55 4.54
C VAL A 135 20.42 50.06 3.14
N ASP A 136 21.46 50.88 3.07
CA ASP A 136 22.08 51.32 1.83
C ASP A 136 23.00 50.23 1.28
N LEU A 137 22.51 49.48 0.29
CA LEU A 137 23.25 48.41 -0.39
C LEU A 137 24.60 48.87 -0.97
N THR A 138 24.82 50.17 -1.17
CA THR A 138 26.12 50.68 -1.66
C THR A 138 27.19 50.79 -0.57
N LYS A 139 26.81 50.63 0.70
CA LYS A 139 27.70 50.58 1.87
C LYS A 139 27.81 49.19 2.50
N GLN A 140 27.13 48.18 1.93
CA GLN A 140 27.27 46.80 2.39
C GLN A 140 28.61 46.25 1.93
N GLU A 141 29.47 45.94 2.88
CA GLU A 141 30.73 45.23 2.68
C GLU A 141 30.61 43.82 3.28
N ASP A 142 31.52 42.94 2.88
CA ASP A 142 31.55 41.54 3.31
C ASP A 142 32.39 41.38 4.58
N PHE A 143 31.78 40.85 5.64
CA PHE A 143 32.44 40.67 6.92
C PHE A 143 33.04 39.26 7.03
N MET A 144 34.34 39.21 7.30
CA MET A 144 35.09 37.97 7.47
C MET A 144 35.74 37.92 8.85
N VAL A 145 35.89 36.71 9.39
CA VAL A 145 36.61 36.48 10.64
C VAL A 145 37.61 35.33 10.50
N SER A 146 38.58 35.29 11.41
CA SER A 146 39.50 34.16 11.55
C SER A 146 39.68 33.86 13.04
N VAL A 147 39.77 32.58 13.41
CA VAL A 147 40.06 32.17 14.79
C VAL A 147 41.15 31.12 14.79
N LEU A 148 42.15 31.28 15.66
CA LEU A 148 43.15 30.27 15.94
C LEU A 148 43.32 30.14 17.45
N LEU A 149 42.95 29.01 18.01
CA LEU A 149 43.05 28.77 19.44
C LEU A 149 44.32 28.02 19.78
N ASN A 150 44.78 28.18 21.02
CA ASN A 150 45.80 27.33 21.65
C ASN A 150 47.14 27.26 20.90
N GLN A 151 47.50 28.34 20.21
CA GLN A 151 48.68 28.40 19.36
C GLN A 151 49.96 28.48 20.19
N THR A 152 50.95 27.68 19.82
CA THR A 152 52.34 27.73 20.31
C THR A 152 53.28 28.14 19.19
N LYS A 153 54.50 28.59 19.54
CA LYS A 153 55.53 28.88 18.55
C LYS A 153 55.72 27.70 17.56
N PRO A 154 55.54 27.91 16.23
CA PRO A 154 55.76 26.87 15.24
C PRO A 154 57.22 26.41 15.17
N ALA A 155 57.43 25.10 14.96
CA ALA A 155 58.75 24.47 15.06
C ALA A 155 59.81 24.93 14.03
N ASN A 156 59.39 25.60 12.95
CA ASN A 156 60.24 26.02 11.83
C ASN A 156 60.25 27.55 11.63
N ASP A 157 59.92 28.34 12.67
CA ASP A 157 59.67 29.80 12.57
C ASP A 157 58.64 30.15 11.48
N ALA A 158 57.66 29.25 11.27
CA ALA A 158 56.59 29.42 10.32
C ALA A 158 55.64 30.55 10.76
N LYS A 159 55.07 31.26 9.78
CA LYS A 159 54.08 32.31 10.02
C LYS A 159 52.78 31.74 10.54
N VAL A 160 52.11 32.48 11.43
CA VAL A 160 50.72 32.23 11.82
C VAL A 160 49.85 32.46 10.58
N SER A 161 49.08 31.46 10.17
CA SER A 161 48.18 31.53 9.00
C SER A 161 46.75 31.79 9.47
N LEU A 162 46.26 33.00 9.26
CA LEU A 162 44.87 33.36 9.53
C LEU A 162 44.04 33.09 8.27
N ASP A 163 43.34 31.97 8.25
CA ASP A 163 42.37 31.68 7.20
C ASP A 163 41.05 32.36 7.59
N PHE A 164 40.54 33.25 6.73
CA PHE A 164 39.36 34.07 6.98
C PHE A 164 38.13 33.46 6.30
N ASP A 165 37.08 33.26 7.08
CA ASP A 165 35.77 32.77 6.66
C ASP A 165 34.76 33.91 6.52
N HIS A 166 33.87 33.80 5.53
CA HIS A 166 32.73 34.69 5.35
C HIS A 166 31.65 34.42 6.41
N VAL A 167 31.35 35.39 7.26
CA VAL A 167 30.32 35.23 8.32
C VAL A 167 28.98 35.86 7.95
N LEU A 168 28.85 36.45 6.77
CA LEU A 168 27.57 36.91 6.22
C LEU A 168 27.02 35.92 5.18
N SER A 169 25.70 35.96 4.95
CA SER A 169 25.06 35.24 3.85
C SER A 169 24.89 36.17 2.66
N GLN A 170 25.35 35.74 1.49
CA GLN A 170 25.15 36.47 0.24
C GLN A 170 23.81 36.10 -0.37
N ILE A 171 22.91 37.07 -0.55
CA ILE A 171 21.60 36.84 -1.19
C ILE A 171 21.56 37.48 -2.58
N ASN A 172 21.15 36.71 -3.59
CA ASN A 172 20.98 37.17 -4.97
C ASN A 172 19.72 36.55 -5.63
N PHE A 173 19.40 37.04 -6.83
CA PHE A 173 18.15 36.73 -7.51
C PHE A 173 18.34 36.40 -8.99
N SER A 174 17.55 35.46 -9.48
CA SER A 174 17.31 35.20 -10.90
C SER A 174 15.81 35.21 -11.18
N LEU A 175 15.42 35.44 -12.43
CA LEU A 175 14.03 35.64 -12.83
C LEU A 175 13.67 34.75 -14.03
N LYS A 176 12.51 34.10 -14.00
CA LYS A 176 11.89 33.43 -15.16
C LYS A 176 10.39 33.72 -15.18
N GLY A 177 9.76 33.72 -16.34
CA GLY A 177 8.29 33.75 -16.44
C GLY A 177 7.66 32.36 -16.31
N GLU A 178 6.38 32.29 -15.97
CA GLU A 178 5.65 31.01 -15.85
C GLU A 178 5.35 30.32 -17.21
N SER A 179 5.52 31.03 -18.33
CA SER A 179 5.11 30.56 -19.66
C SER A 179 5.79 31.36 -20.78
N THR A 180 5.96 30.72 -21.94
CA THR A 180 6.47 31.34 -23.19
C THR A 180 5.41 32.22 -23.87
N GLY A 181 5.81 33.11 -24.78
CA GLY A 181 4.89 34.04 -25.44
C GLY A 181 4.65 35.35 -24.68
N PHE A 182 5.38 35.60 -23.59
CA PHE A 182 5.22 36.74 -22.69
C PHE A 182 6.57 37.39 -22.36
N ASN A 183 6.59 38.71 -22.40
CA ASN A 183 7.72 39.54 -21.98
C ASN A 183 7.42 40.18 -20.63
N TYR A 184 8.35 40.06 -19.69
CA TYR A 184 8.25 40.66 -18.35
C TYR A 184 9.29 41.78 -18.26
N ALA A 185 8.89 42.95 -17.80
CA ALA A 185 9.79 44.06 -17.50
C ALA A 185 9.78 44.31 -16.00
N VAL A 186 10.89 43.98 -15.32
CA VAL A 186 11.05 44.06 -13.87
C VAL A 186 11.80 45.33 -13.48
N THR A 187 11.22 46.09 -12.54
CA THR A 187 11.71 47.41 -12.12
C THR A 187 12.26 47.45 -10.70
N LYS A 188 11.89 46.50 -9.83
CA LYS A 188 12.36 46.47 -8.44
C LYS A 188 12.27 45.09 -7.82
N ILE A 189 13.24 44.75 -6.97
CA ILE A 189 13.17 43.62 -6.04
C ILE A 189 13.46 44.14 -4.62
N GLU A 190 12.66 43.68 -3.66
CA GLU A 190 12.75 44.03 -2.24
C GLU A 190 12.69 42.74 -1.41
N LEU A 191 13.63 42.53 -0.50
CA LEU A 191 13.49 41.65 0.66
C LEU A 191 12.84 42.47 1.77
N LEU A 192 11.71 42.00 2.27
CA LEU A 192 10.98 42.66 3.34
C LEU A 192 11.13 41.87 4.64
N ASP A 193 11.17 42.63 5.73
CA ASP A 193 10.98 42.13 7.08
C ASP A 193 11.98 41.05 7.54
N VAL A 194 13.28 41.33 7.35
CA VAL A 194 14.40 40.47 7.78
C VAL A 194 15.24 41.14 8.89
N ASN A 195 15.90 40.35 9.75
CA ASN A 195 16.72 40.89 10.84
C ASN A 195 18.00 41.54 10.30
N SER A 196 18.32 42.72 10.84
CA SER A 196 19.44 43.57 10.41
C SER A 196 20.58 43.68 11.42
N GLN A 197 20.34 43.35 12.69
CA GLN A 197 21.33 43.40 13.77
C GLN A 197 21.46 42.04 14.44
N GLY A 198 22.67 41.70 14.88
CA GLY A 198 22.94 40.48 15.62
C GLY A 198 24.29 40.52 16.35
N ILE A 199 24.52 39.55 17.23
CA ILE A 199 25.79 39.34 17.93
C ILE A 199 26.46 38.10 17.35
N TYR A 200 27.62 38.29 16.72
CA TYR A 200 28.50 37.19 16.31
C TYR A 200 29.36 36.77 17.50
N THR A 201 29.46 35.47 17.75
CA THR A 201 30.30 34.89 18.80
C THR A 201 31.25 33.86 18.19
N PHE A 202 32.54 34.03 18.44
CA PHE A 202 33.57 33.07 18.05
C PHE A 202 33.40 31.72 18.79
N ASN A 203 34.11 30.69 18.35
CA ASN A 203 33.99 29.32 18.84
C ASN A 203 35.31 28.54 18.64
N ASN A 204 35.25 27.21 18.65
CA ASN A 204 36.37 26.31 18.42
C ASN A 204 36.59 25.98 16.93
N ASP A 205 37.83 25.59 16.64
CA ASP A 205 38.52 25.40 15.34
C ASP A 205 37.94 24.31 14.39
N GLU A 206 36.65 23.95 14.55
CA GLU A 206 35.96 22.94 13.73
C GLU A 206 34.58 23.41 13.21
N SER A 207 34.11 24.61 13.57
CA SER A 207 32.83 25.14 13.08
C SER A 207 32.88 26.66 12.89
N LEU A 208 32.08 27.20 11.97
CA LEU A 208 31.90 28.65 11.83
C LEU A 208 31.17 29.22 13.06
N GLY A 209 31.70 30.28 13.67
CA GLY A 209 31.10 30.93 14.84
C GLY A 209 29.65 31.40 14.62
N ALA A 210 28.91 31.58 15.71
CA ALA A 210 27.46 31.66 15.67
C ALA A 210 26.92 33.11 15.77
N TRP A 211 25.88 33.41 14.99
CA TRP A 211 25.05 34.59 15.18
C TRP A 211 23.94 34.35 16.23
N SER A 212 23.65 35.37 17.01
CA SER A 212 22.69 35.35 18.11
C SER A 212 22.06 36.73 18.34
N GLU A 213 21.08 36.83 19.25
CA GLU A 213 20.38 38.09 19.60
C GLU A 213 19.88 38.91 18.41
N GLN A 214 19.41 38.22 17.37
CA GLN A 214 19.00 38.87 16.12
C GLN A 214 17.74 39.72 16.30
N LYS A 215 17.81 40.95 15.82
CA LYS A 215 16.82 42.01 16.09
C LYS A 215 16.87 43.11 15.03
N GLU A 216 15.96 44.06 15.20
CA GLU A 216 15.66 45.16 14.27
C GLU A 216 15.37 44.68 12.85
N VAL A 217 14.08 44.61 12.54
CA VAL A 217 13.55 44.13 11.27
C VAL A 217 13.59 45.27 10.25
N LEU A 218 14.33 45.07 9.15
CA LEU A 218 14.47 46.02 8.05
C LEU A 218 14.14 45.38 6.70
N SER A 219 14.00 46.23 5.69
CA SER A 219 13.72 45.85 4.31
C SER A 219 14.82 46.39 3.40
N TYR A 220 15.34 45.51 2.53
CA TYR A 220 16.45 45.77 1.63
C TYR A 220 15.98 45.64 0.19
N GLY A 221 16.46 46.47 -0.73
CA GLY A 221 15.99 46.39 -2.10
C GLY A 221 16.77 47.25 -3.07
N PHE A 222 16.74 46.85 -4.34
CA PHE A 222 17.39 47.56 -5.43
C PHE A 222 16.40 47.82 -6.56
N ASP A 223 16.51 49.01 -7.14
CA ASP A 223 15.85 49.34 -8.39
C ASP A 223 16.59 48.69 -9.57
N LEU A 224 15.82 48.16 -10.50
CA LEU A 224 16.28 47.52 -11.71
C LEU A 224 15.94 48.40 -12.91
N SER A 225 16.91 48.60 -13.80
CA SER A 225 16.81 49.47 -14.98
C SER A 225 15.94 48.89 -16.12
N ASN A 226 14.76 48.36 -15.78
CA ASN A 226 13.90 47.50 -16.62
C ASN A 226 14.63 46.24 -17.11
N VAL A 227 14.89 45.29 -16.20
CA VAL A 227 15.35 43.95 -16.60
C VAL A 227 14.24 43.27 -17.40
N VAL A 228 14.56 42.82 -18.61
CA VAL A 228 13.62 42.11 -19.48
C VAL A 228 13.83 40.61 -19.34
N VAL A 229 12.76 39.88 -19.02
CA VAL A 229 12.73 38.42 -18.95
C VAL A 229 11.89 37.90 -20.11
N ASP A 230 12.45 36.96 -20.87
CA ASP A 230 11.83 36.36 -22.05
C ASP A 230 11.27 34.96 -21.72
N GLY A 231 9.93 34.84 -21.69
CA GLY A 231 9.25 33.58 -21.47
C GLY A 231 9.72 32.86 -20.21
N THR A 232 10.10 31.59 -20.35
CA THR A 232 10.55 30.72 -19.26
C THR A 232 12.07 30.71 -19.03
N ASN A 233 12.83 31.53 -19.78
CA ASN A 233 14.29 31.53 -19.67
C ASN A 233 14.75 32.23 -18.39
N VAL A 234 15.75 31.65 -17.72
CA VAL A 234 16.33 32.24 -16.50
C VAL A 234 17.19 33.45 -16.89
N THR A 235 16.87 34.59 -16.29
CA THR A 235 17.58 35.86 -16.42
C THR A 235 18.20 36.20 -15.07
N GLU A 236 19.53 36.21 -14.99
CA GLU A 236 20.26 36.40 -13.73
C GLU A 236 20.54 37.88 -13.43
N ILE A 237 20.55 38.25 -12.15
CA ILE A 237 20.81 39.63 -11.71
C ILE A 237 22.17 39.70 -10.99
N ASN A 238 23.22 39.36 -11.72
CA ASN A 238 24.57 39.13 -11.17
C ASN A 238 25.30 40.39 -10.65
N ASP A 239 24.75 41.59 -10.85
CA ASP A 239 25.28 42.85 -10.31
C ASP A 239 24.50 43.41 -9.11
N LYS A 240 23.49 42.67 -8.61
CA LYS A 240 22.62 43.08 -7.49
C LYS A 240 22.57 42.00 -6.41
N ILE A 241 23.33 42.24 -5.35
CA ILE A 241 23.60 41.32 -4.25
C ILE A 241 23.35 42.05 -2.94
N MET A 242 22.96 41.33 -1.90
CA MET A 242 22.84 41.82 -0.53
C MET A 242 23.71 40.96 0.39
N MET A 243 24.46 41.60 1.30
CA MET A 243 25.18 40.92 2.38
C MET A 243 24.34 41.03 3.65
N LEU A 244 23.74 39.91 4.06
CA LEU A 244 22.76 39.88 5.15
C LEU A 244 23.21 38.93 6.26
N LEU A 245 22.63 39.08 7.46
CA LEU A 245 22.91 38.18 8.59
C LEU A 245 22.37 36.77 8.31
N PRO A 246 23.19 35.71 8.48
CA PRO A 246 22.73 34.33 8.54
C PRO A 246 21.70 34.16 9.65
N GLN A 247 20.47 33.76 9.32
CA GLN A 247 19.33 33.80 10.24
C GLN A 247 18.25 32.78 9.86
N THR A 248 17.49 32.30 10.84
CA THR A 248 16.14 31.78 10.60
C THR A 248 15.23 32.98 10.33
N LEU A 249 14.61 33.03 9.15
CA LEU A 249 13.89 34.20 8.67
C LEU A 249 12.56 34.40 9.43
N PRO A 250 12.25 35.65 9.85
CA PRO A 250 11.00 35.98 10.53
C PRO A 250 9.75 35.48 9.80
N ALA A 251 8.68 35.22 10.54
CA ALA A 251 7.41 34.73 9.98
C ALA A 251 6.78 35.69 8.95
N ASP A 252 7.05 36.99 9.08
CA ASP A 252 6.58 38.03 8.16
C ASP A 252 7.53 38.30 6.98
N ALA A 253 8.71 37.67 6.95
CA ALA A 253 9.74 37.89 5.93
C ALA A 253 9.24 37.51 4.53
N LYS A 254 9.54 38.33 3.52
CA LYS A 254 9.03 38.18 2.14
C LYS A 254 10.03 38.62 1.08
N ILE A 255 9.85 38.11 -0.13
CA ILE A 255 10.35 38.74 -1.37
C ILE A 255 9.19 39.46 -2.03
N LYS A 256 9.44 40.69 -2.48
CA LYS A 256 8.51 41.50 -3.26
C LYS A 256 9.16 41.92 -4.57
N VAL A 257 8.47 41.67 -5.69
CA VAL A 257 8.94 42.02 -7.03
C VAL A 257 7.94 42.96 -7.68
N THR A 258 8.43 44.06 -8.26
CA THR A 258 7.62 44.98 -9.06
C THR A 258 7.95 44.81 -10.53
N TYR A 259 6.93 44.49 -11.33
CA TYR A 259 7.09 44.16 -12.75
C TYR A 259 5.82 44.42 -13.56
N SER A 260 5.96 44.41 -14.88
CA SER A 260 4.85 44.41 -15.82
C SER A 260 4.99 43.33 -16.88
N VAL A 261 3.86 42.82 -17.37
CA VAL A 261 3.82 41.70 -18.33
C VAL A 261 3.09 42.13 -19.60
N LYS A 262 3.65 41.80 -20.76
CA LYS A 262 2.99 41.92 -22.07
C LYS A 262 3.02 40.58 -22.78
N GLN A 263 1.95 40.26 -23.52
CA GLN A 263 2.01 39.17 -24.51
C GLN A 263 2.81 39.64 -25.73
N GLU A 264 3.62 38.75 -26.31
CA GLU A 264 4.33 39.03 -27.56
C GLU A 264 3.37 39.52 -28.65
N GLY A 265 3.80 40.57 -29.37
CA GLY A 265 2.98 41.22 -30.39
C GLY A 265 1.81 42.07 -29.88
N ARG A 266 1.69 42.32 -28.55
CA ARG A 266 0.68 43.23 -27.98
C ARG A 266 1.31 44.30 -27.09
N ASP A 267 0.94 45.55 -27.31
CA ASP A 267 1.42 46.68 -26.50
C ASP A 267 0.76 46.81 -25.13
N SER A 268 -0.41 46.19 -24.93
CA SER A 268 -1.17 46.23 -23.68
C SER A 268 -0.50 45.39 -22.58
N LYS A 269 -0.36 45.99 -21.39
CA LYS A 269 0.06 45.28 -20.19
C LYS A 269 -1.09 44.39 -19.69
N ILE A 270 -0.76 43.15 -19.34
CA ILE A 270 -1.66 42.15 -18.75
C ILE A 270 -1.59 42.24 -17.21
N PHE A 271 -0.39 42.50 -16.70
CA PHE A 271 -0.12 42.81 -15.30
C PHE A 271 0.81 44.03 -15.22
N ASP A 272 0.62 44.87 -14.21
CA ASP A 272 1.43 46.05 -13.92
C ASP A 272 1.33 46.35 -12.41
N GLY A 273 2.35 45.98 -11.63
CA GLY A 273 2.29 46.11 -10.17
C GLY A 273 3.33 45.28 -9.45
N SER A 274 3.06 44.96 -8.18
CA SER A 274 3.95 44.16 -7.33
C SER A 274 3.28 42.83 -6.92
N LYS A 275 4.11 41.81 -6.70
CA LYS A 275 3.74 40.53 -6.09
C LYS A 275 4.66 40.25 -4.91
N GLU A 276 4.13 39.61 -3.87
CA GLU A 276 4.85 39.17 -2.68
C GLU A 276 4.83 37.63 -2.60
N ILE A 277 5.89 37.04 -2.07
CA ILE A 277 5.96 35.64 -1.64
C ILE A 277 6.66 35.57 -0.27
N SER A 278 6.13 34.72 0.62
CA SER A 278 6.70 34.52 1.96
C SER A 278 8.02 33.74 1.91
N LEU A 279 8.96 34.15 2.77
CA LEU A 279 10.20 33.45 3.11
C LEU A 279 10.19 32.88 4.54
N ALA A 280 9.03 32.84 5.20
CA ALA A 280 8.89 32.42 6.59
C ALA A 280 9.57 31.08 6.88
N SER A 281 10.31 31.01 7.99
CA SER A 281 10.98 29.79 8.48
C SER A 281 12.01 29.18 7.51
N ARG A 282 12.48 29.94 6.51
CA ARG A 282 13.69 29.58 5.74
C ARG A 282 14.93 30.02 6.51
N GLU A 283 16.05 29.37 6.26
CA GLU A 283 17.31 29.64 6.96
C GLU A 283 18.36 30.12 5.97
N TRP A 284 19.12 31.12 6.39
CA TRP A 284 20.37 31.54 5.76
C TRP A 284 21.51 31.10 6.68
N GLU A 285 22.40 30.26 6.18
CA GLU A 285 23.51 29.69 6.94
C GLU A 285 24.78 30.53 6.72
N ASN A 286 25.71 30.48 7.69
CA ASN A 286 27.03 31.12 7.58
C ASN A 286 27.74 30.63 6.31
N ASN A 287 28.53 31.48 5.65
CA ASN A 287 29.33 31.10 4.49
C ASN A 287 28.49 30.41 3.38
N THR A 288 27.30 30.97 3.08
CA THR A 288 26.46 30.51 1.95
C THR A 288 26.13 31.63 0.97
N ARG A 289 25.92 31.26 -0.30
CA ARG A 289 25.36 32.10 -1.37
C ARG A 289 23.98 31.56 -1.74
N THR A 290 22.93 32.28 -1.41
CA THR A 290 21.55 31.90 -1.69
C THR A 290 21.02 32.63 -2.93
N ARG A 291 20.71 31.87 -3.98
CA ARG A 291 20.05 32.38 -5.20
C ARG A 291 18.58 31.98 -5.20
N TYR A 292 17.70 32.99 -5.19
CA TYR A 292 16.27 32.78 -5.40
C TYR A 292 15.92 32.96 -6.88
N THR A 293 15.54 31.86 -7.56
CA THR A 293 15.03 31.91 -8.93
C THR A 293 13.52 32.10 -8.90
N LEU A 294 13.06 33.34 -9.11
CA LEU A 294 11.65 33.73 -9.00
C LEU A 294 10.91 33.45 -10.30
N THR A 295 9.79 32.73 -10.20
CA THR A 295 8.87 32.49 -11.31
C THR A 295 7.76 33.53 -11.31
N LEU A 296 7.77 34.43 -12.30
CA LEU A 296 6.85 35.54 -12.44
C LEU A 296 5.54 35.07 -13.11
N PRO A 297 4.38 35.16 -12.43
CA PRO A 297 3.09 34.85 -13.03
C PRO A 297 2.60 35.97 -13.96
N THR A 298 1.81 35.60 -14.95
CA THR A 298 1.16 36.49 -15.93
C THR A 298 -0.08 37.21 -15.38
N GLY A 299 -0.62 36.77 -14.24
CA GLY A 299 -1.91 37.24 -13.73
C GLY A 299 -2.15 37.04 -12.23
N ALA A 300 -3.34 36.57 -11.86
CA ALA A 300 -3.78 36.53 -10.46
C ALA A 300 -3.03 35.52 -9.57
N LYS A 301 -2.42 34.47 -10.17
CA LYS A 301 -1.65 33.44 -9.47
C LYS A 301 -0.57 34.02 -8.53
N GLU A 302 -0.20 33.24 -7.53
CA GLU A 302 0.93 33.54 -6.66
C GLU A 302 2.27 33.38 -7.41
N MET A 303 3.29 34.10 -6.93
CA MET A 303 4.67 33.89 -7.37
C MET A 303 5.20 32.61 -6.73
N THR A 304 6.15 31.94 -7.37
CA THR A 304 6.90 30.82 -6.76
C THR A 304 8.40 31.07 -6.90
N PHE A 305 9.23 30.37 -6.13
CA PHE A 305 10.67 30.39 -6.30
C PHE A 305 11.28 28.99 -6.13
N ASP A 306 12.41 28.78 -6.81
CA ASP A 306 13.35 27.72 -6.49
C ASP A 306 14.54 28.35 -5.75
N THR A 307 15.08 27.69 -4.73
CA THR A 307 16.27 28.15 -3.99
C THR A 307 17.47 27.29 -4.35
N ASN A 308 18.56 27.95 -4.74
CA ASN A 308 19.86 27.31 -4.92
C ASN A 308 20.83 27.85 -3.85
N ILE A 309 21.59 26.97 -3.20
CA ILE A 309 22.52 27.29 -2.12
C ILE A 309 23.92 26.85 -2.55
N GLY A 310 24.77 27.80 -2.92
CA GLY A 310 26.18 27.55 -3.19
C GLY A 310 27.04 27.79 -1.95
N ASN A 311 28.10 26.99 -1.78
CA ASN A 311 29.20 27.32 -0.87
C ASN A 311 30.18 28.27 -1.61
N TRP A 312 30.89 29.13 -0.88
CA TRP A 312 31.72 30.18 -1.46
C TRP A 312 32.96 29.67 -2.20
N GLU A 313 33.40 28.44 -1.88
CA GLU A 313 34.62 27.82 -2.39
C GLU A 313 34.47 27.21 -3.80
N TYR A 314 33.24 27.04 -4.31
CA TYR A 314 32.98 26.40 -5.61
C TYR A 314 32.65 27.44 -6.70
N ASP A 315 33.68 27.86 -7.43
CA ASP A 315 33.56 28.70 -8.63
C ASP A 315 33.33 27.85 -9.88
N THR A 316 32.08 27.43 -10.10
CA THR A 316 31.61 26.99 -11.42
C THR A 316 30.22 27.57 -11.70
N ASP A 317 30.19 28.69 -12.43
CA ASP A 317 29.01 29.22 -13.16
C ASP A 317 28.54 28.27 -14.30
N GLU A 318 29.05 27.02 -14.37
CA GLU A 318 28.64 26.00 -15.34
C GLU A 318 27.58 25.06 -14.73
N ASP A 319 26.32 25.27 -15.14
CA ASP A 319 25.16 24.37 -14.95
C ASP A 319 24.99 23.74 -13.55
N LEU A 320 24.58 24.57 -12.59
CA LEU A 320 23.82 24.09 -11.43
C LEU A 320 22.44 23.59 -11.86
N SER A 321 22.39 22.35 -12.39
CA SER A 321 21.15 21.64 -12.69
C SER A 321 20.25 21.65 -11.45
N ILE A 322 19.02 22.16 -11.58
CA ILE A 322 18.07 22.29 -10.46
C ILE A 322 17.90 20.92 -9.82
N PHE A 323 18.24 20.78 -8.54
CA PHE A 323 18.03 19.53 -7.80
C PHE A 323 16.53 19.35 -7.52
N GLU A 324 15.96 18.25 -8.00
CA GLU A 324 14.53 17.98 -7.91
C GLU A 324 14.22 16.55 -7.50
N ILE A 325 13.16 16.39 -6.70
CA ILE A 325 12.41 15.13 -6.58
C ILE A 325 11.49 15.01 -7.79
N ASN A 326 11.31 13.77 -8.29
CA ASN A 326 10.44 13.40 -9.41
C ASN A 326 8.97 13.89 -9.31
N LYS A 327 8.51 14.25 -8.11
CA LYS A 327 7.18 14.76 -7.81
C LYS A 327 7.28 15.93 -6.83
N LYS A 328 6.63 17.05 -7.15
CA LYS A 328 6.47 18.19 -6.21
C LYS A 328 5.33 17.95 -5.22
N GLU A 329 4.32 17.18 -5.61
CA GLU A 329 3.24 16.69 -4.74
C GLU A 329 2.77 15.28 -5.16
N THR A 330 2.20 14.53 -4.23
CA THR A 330 1.56 13.22 -4.45
C THR A 330 0.44 12.98 -3.42
N ILE A 331 -0.47 12.05 -3.74
CA ILE A 331 -1.54 11.59 -2.85
C ILE A 331 -1.42 10.07 -2.72
N ILE A 332 -1.30 9.58 -1.49
CA ILE A 332 -1.23 8.17 -1.14
C ILE A 332 -2.34 7.82 -0.13
N PHE A 333 -2.65 6.53 0.02
CA PHE A 333 -3.71 6.06 0.92
C PHE A 333 -3.10 5.42 2.16
N GLN A 334 -3.76 5.52 3.32
CA GLN A 334 -3.24 4.96 4.57
C GLN A 334 -2.86 3.48 4.41
N GLY A 335 -1.64 3.11 4.82
CA GLY A 335 -1.09 1.78 4.67
C GLY A 335 -0.45 1.45 3.30
N THR A 336 -0.51 2.33 2.29
CA THR A 336 0.22 2.15 1.02
C THR A 336 1.65 2.71 1.08
N LYS A 337 2.44 2.41 0.03
CA LYS A 337 3.82 2.87 -0.14
C LYS A 337 4.04 3.50 -1.52
N GLU A 338 4.96 4.45 -1.60
CA GLU A 338 5.38 5.10 -2.84
C GLU A 338 6.88 5.44 -2.80
N ILE A 339 7.61 5.33 -3.92
CA ILE A 339 9.03 5.68 -3.98
C ILE A 339 9.22 7.03 -4.67
N LEU A 340 9.86 7.96 -3.97
CA LEU A 340 10.34 9.24 -4.51
C LEU A 340 11.79 9.09 -5.00
N THR A 341 12.14 9.77 -6.10
CA THR A 341 13.47 9.68 -6.70
C THR A 341 14.01 11.05 -7.06
N THR A 342 15.33 11.26 -6.99
CA THR A 342 16.00 12.51 -7.35
C THR A 342 16.48 12.52 -8.80
N ASN A 343 16.58 13.70 -9.41
CA ASN A 343 17.15 13.85 -10.76
C ASN A 343 18.69 13.83 -10.82
N LEU A 344 19.38 14.13 -9.72
CA LEU A 344 20.83 13.93 -9.60
C LEU A 344 21.16 12.43 -9.59
N THR A 345 21.98 12.01 -10.55
CA THR A 345 22.59 10.67 -10.58
C THR A 345 23.92 10.75 -9.83
N PRO A 346 24.17 9.93 -8.78
CA PRO A 346 25.42 10.02 -8.02
C PRO A 346 26.65 9.71 -8.90
N ALA A 347 27.51 10.70 -9.10
CA ALA A 347 28.82 10.50 -9.70
C ALA A 347 29.75 9.82 -8.66
N ASP A 348 30.03 8.52 -8.87
CA ASP A 348 31.02 7.72 -8.13
C ASP A 348 30.95 7.81 -6.59
N GLY A 349 29.72 7.84 -6.04
CA GLY A 349 29.50 7.78 -4.59
C GLY A 349 29.89 9.04 -3.81
N SER A 350 30.13 10.15 -4.49
CA SER A 350 30.55 11.44 -3.88
C SER A 350 29.39 12.23 -3.25
N VAL A 351 28.14 11.82 -3.50
CA VAL A 351 26.92 12.49 -3.02
C VAL A 351 26.15 11.54 -2.12
N ILE A 352 25.83 12.01 -0.91
CA ILE A 352 25.03 11.28 0.09
C ILE A 352 23.65 11.95 0.16
N TYR A 353 22.59 11.14 0.10
CA TYR A 353 21.22 11.63 0.29
C TYR A 353 20.72 11.38 1.71
N THR A 354 20.14 12.40 2.34
CA THR A 354 19.43 12.28 3.62
C THR A 354 17.97 12.60 3.41
N TRP A 355 17.10 11.60 3.56
CA TRP A 355 15.64 11.75 3.48
C TRP A 355 15.06 12.03 4.87
N SER A 356 14.03 12.88 4.94
CA SER A 356 13.31 13.19 6.17
C SER A 356 11.83 13.47 5.91
N SER A 357 10.99 13.25 6.93
CA SER A 357 9.59 13.66 6.94
C SER A 357 9.37 14.78 7.95
N SER A 358 8.55 15.76 7.60
CA SER A 358 8.07 16.78 8.55
C SER A 358 7.02 16.27 9.53
N ASP A 359 6.37 15.14 9.24
CA ASP A 359 5.43 14.47 10.14
C ASP A 359 5.45 12.96 9.91
N GLU A 360 6.23 12.25 10.73
CA GLU A 360 6.34 10.78 10.72
C GLU A 360 5.06 10.07 11.19
N ALA A 361 4.13 10.75 11.86
CA ALA A 361 2.83 10.19 12.22
C ALA A 361 1.85 10.20 11.02
N VAL A 362 2.10 11.04 10.01
CA VAL A 362 1.36 11.05 8.73
C VAL A 362 2.07 10.18 7.69
N ALA A 363 3.36 10.39 7.44
CA ALA A 363 4.13 9.61 6.47
C ALA A 363 5.59 9.43 6.91
N LEU A 364 6.08 8.19 6.89
CA LEU A 364 7.48 7.83 7.08
C LEU A 364 8.21 7.84 5.74
N VAL A 365 9.51 8.10 5.72
CA VAL A 365 10.38 7.90 4.55
C VAL A 365 11.65 7.17 4.96
N ASN A 366 12.12 6.22 4.14
CA ASN A 366 13.36 5.49 4.39
C ASN A 366 14.57 6.11 3.65
N GLU A 367 15.76 5.55 3.89
CA GLU A 367 17.03 5.98 3.26
C GLU A 367 17.06 5.86 1.72
N THR A 368 16.13 5.11 1.10
CA THR A 368 16.00 4.98 -0.36
C THR A 368 14.90 5.85 -0.97
N GLY A 369 14.23 6.70 -0.18
CA GLY A 369 13.10 7.52 -0.65
C GLY A 369 11.75 6.78 -0.74
N GLU A 370 11.64 5.58 -0.16
CA GLU A 370 10.34 4.89 -0.02
C GLU A 370 9.54 5.54 1.11
N VAL A 371 8.44 6.17 0.74
CA VAL A 371 7.44 6.78 1.61
C VAL A 371 6.40 5.72 2.00
N THR A 372 6.06 5.63 3.28
CA THR A 372 4.99 4.77 3.82
C THR A 372 3.91 5.62 4.47
N ALA A 373 2.65 5.45 4.03
CA ALA A 373 1.50 6.18 4.56
C ALA A 373 1.06 5.66 5.93
N VAL A 374 1.11 6.50 6.97
CA VAL A 374 0.83 6.10 8.36
C VAL A 374 -0.57 6.50 8.81
N ALA A 375 -0.97 7.76 8.60
CA ALA A 375 -2.28 8.29 8.99
C ALA A 375 -2.73 9.44 8.10
N GLY A 376 -4.04 9.70 8.02
CA GLY A 376 -4.61 10.77 7.22
C GLY A 376 -4.06 12.16 7.61
N GLY A 377 -3.58 12.92 6.63
CA GLY A 377 -2.92 14.21 6.88
C GLY A 377 -2.07 14.70 5.69
N VAL A 378 -1.20 15.66 5.93
CA VAL A 378 -0.22 16.16 4.94
C VAL A 378 1.16 16.22 5.58
N ALA A 379 2.12 15.55 4.97
CA ALA A 379 3.54 15.60 5.32
C ALA A 379 4.36 16.11 4.14
N VAL A 380 5.34 16.97 4.38
CA VAL A 380 6.40 17.28 3.42
C VAL A 380 7.55 16.29 3.64
N ILE A 381 7.89 15.55 2.59
CA ILE A 381 9.09 14.73 2.51
C ILE A 381 10.21 15.58 1.89
N SER A 382 11.35 15.62 2.55
CA SER A 382 12.52 16.42 2.12
C SER A 382 13.71 15.51 1.86
N VAL A 383 14.54 15.88 0.89
CA VAL A 383 15.84 15.25 0.64
C VAL A 383 16.93 16.32 0.58
N ASP A 384 17.97 16.11 1.38
CA ASP A 384 19.20 16.89 1.33
C ASP A 384 20.25 16.11 0.55
N ALA A 385 20.97 16.78 -0.34
CA ALA A 385 22.16 16.27 -1.02
C ALA A 385 23.42 16.83 -0.33
N LEU A 386 24.24 15.91 0.18
CA LEU A 386 25.44 16.19 0.96
C LEU A 386 26.69 15.77 0.18
N ASP A 387 27.77 16.52 0.36
CA ASP A 387 29.10 16.17 -0.15
C ASP A 387 29.79 15.08 0.69
N ALA A 388 31.01 14.69 0.30
CA ALA A 388 31.84 13.73 1.02
C ALA A 388 32.24 14.18 2.45
N PHE A 389 32.06 15.46 2.79
CA PHE A 389 32.32 16.04 4.11
C PHE A 389 31.03 16.26 4.93
N LYS A 390 29.88 15.79 4.43
CA LYS A 390 28.53 15.98 4.99
C LYS A 390 28.03 17.42 5.01
N LYS A 391 28.56 18.33 4.18
CA LYS A 391 27.97 19.66 3.97
C LYS A 391 26.82 19.54 2.97
N VAL A 392 25.67 20.14 3.28
CA VAL A 392 24.52 20.17 2.35
C VAL A 392 24.79 21.20 1.26
N PHE A 393 24.66 20.80 -0.01
CA PHE A 393 24.82 21.68 -1.16
C PHE A 393 23.55 21.81 -2.03
N ALA A 394 22.54 20.98 -1.81
CA ALA A 394 21.22 21.13 -2.42
C ALA A 394 20.11 20.50 -1.56
N LYS A 395 18.88 21.03 -1.64
CA LYS A 395 17.70 20.53 -0.94
C LYS A 395 16.50 20.47 -1.88
N ALA A 396 15.66 19.44 -1.78
CA ALA A 396 14.41 19.32 -2.56
C ALA A 396 13.28 18.73 -1.71
N THR A 397 12.02 19.03 -2.04
CA THR A 397 10.84 18.67 -1.24
C THR A 397 9.65 18.19 -2.07
N CYS A 398 8.90 17.23 -1.53
CA CYS A 398 7.64 16.71 -2.07
C CYS A 398 6.53 16.81 -1.02
N LYS A 399 5.37 17.36 -1.37
CA LYS A 399 4.18 17.36 -0.52
C LYS A 399 3.40 16.05 -0.68
N VAL A 400 3.39 15.22 0.37
CA VAL A 400 2.61 13.98 0.43
C VAL A 400 1.30 14.24 1.17
N THR A 401 0.18 14.00 0.51
CA THR A 401 -1.14 13.97 1.16
C THR A 401 -1.52 12.52 1.40
N VAL A 402 -1.84 12.16 2.64
CA VAL A 402 -2.32 10.83 3.00
C VAL A 402 -3.83 10.90 3.18
N ASN A 403 -4.58 10.15 2.39
CA ASN A 403 -6.01 9.93 2.61
C ASN A 403 -6.19 8.82 3.64
N GLY A 404 -7.06 9.04 4.65
CA GLY A 404 -7.38 8.05 5.69
C GLY A 404 -8.36 6.96 5.25
N ASP A 405 -9.08 7.22 4.15
CA ASP A 405 -10.12 6.36 3.62
C ASP A 405 -9.57 5.30 2.65
N ILE A 406 -10.21 4.13 2.63
CA ILE A 406 -9.78 3.01 1.79
C ILE A 406 -10.12 3.29 0.31
N PRO A 407 -9.17 3.08 -0.61
CA PRO A 407 -9.46 3.17 -2.04
C PRO A 407 -10.28 1.95 -2.50
N PHE A 408 -11.49 2.21 -2.99
CA PHE A 408 -12.33 1.22 -3.66
C PHE A 408 -12.34 1.47 -5.17
N GLU A 409 -11.99 0.46 -5.97
CA GLU A 409 -11.96 0.56 -7.44
C GLU A 409 -13.38 0.67 -8.03
N ASP A 410 -14.33 -0.08 -7.48
CA ASP A 410 -15.76 0.05 -7.79
C ASP A 410 -16.49 0.77 -6.64
N PRO A 411 -17.00 2.01 -6.85
CA PRO A 411 -17.83 2.71 -5.86
C PRO A 411 -19.10 1.95 -5.48
N LYS A 412 -19.60 1.03 -6.31
CA LYS A 412 -20.73 0.16 -5.97
C LYS A 412 -20.38 -0.82 -4.85
N PHE A 413 -19.17 -1.38 -4.82
CA PHE A 413 -18.75 -2.30 -3.76
C PHE A 413 -18.71 -1.58 -2.40
N LYS A 414 -18.13 -0.37 -2.34
CA LYS A 414 -18.25 0.50 -1.15
C LYS A 414 -19.71 0.77 -0.79
N SER A 415 -20.53 1.14 -1.77
CA SER A 415 -21.95 1.45 -1.56
C SER A 415 -22.75 0.26 -1.04
N ALA A 416 -22.47 -0.96 -1.52
CA ALA A 416 -23.07 -2.20 -1.04
C ALA A 416 -22.74 -2.45 0.44
N ILE A 417 -21.46 -2.29 0.82
CA ILE A 417 -21.03 -2.38 2.23
C ILE A 417 -21.78 -1.34 3.08
N LEU A 418 -21.82 -0.07 2.67
CA LEU A 418 -22.46 0.99 3.44
C LEU A 418 -23.99 0.87 3.51
N ASN A 419 -24.63 0.36 2.46
CA ASN A 419 -26.08 0.15 2.43
C ASN A 419 -26.50 -1.03 3.33
N LYS A 420 -25.77 -2.15 3.27
CA LYS A 420 -26.09 -3.37 4.03
C LYS A 420 -25.57 -3.32 5.47
N TYR A 421 -24.47 -2.60 5.72
CA TYR A 421 -23.86 -2.38 7.04
C TYR A 421 -23.66 -0.89 7.36
N PRO A 422 -24.72 -0.09 7.58
CA PRO A 422 -24.61 1.35 7.88
C PRO A 422 -23.89 1.70 9.19
N SER A 423 -23.51 0.70 10.00
CA SER A 423 -22.70 0.87 11.21
C SER A 423 -21.19 0.82 10.95
N VAL A 424 -20.76 0.54 9.72
CA VAL A 424 -19.34 0.57 9.31
C VAL A 424 -18.85 2.01 9.22
N ASP A 425 -19.65 2.91 8.64
CA ASP A 425 -19.40 4.36 8.61
C ASP A 425 -19.80 4.98 9.97
N VAL A 426 -18.82 5.06 10.87
CA VAL A 426 -18.97 5.48 12.26
C VAL A 426 -19.02 7.01 12.36
N ASP A 427 -18.22 7.73 11.56
CA ASP A 427 -18.18 9.19 11.56
C ASP A 427 -19.25 9.84 10.65
N LYS A 428 -19.86 9.05 9.75
CA LYS A 428 -20.94 9.39 8.81
C LYS A 428 -20.49 10.26 7.65
N ASN A 429 -19.25 10.07 7.19
CA ASN A 429 -18.67 10.80 6.07
C ASN A 429 -19.00 10.19 4.69
N GLY A 430 -19.51 8.95 4.63
CA GLY A 430 -19.85 8.23 3.39
C GLY A 430 -18.67 7.48 2.72
N GLU A 431 -17.54 7.39 3.41
CA GLU A 431 -16.34 6.61 3.08
C GLU A 431 -16.18 5.44 4.09
N ILE A 432 -15.07 4.70 3.99
CA ILE A 432 -14.69 3.67 4.97
C ILE A 432 -13.21 3.84 5.28
N SER A 433 -12.88 4.22 6.50
CA SER A 433 -11.50 4.32 6.99
C SER A 433 -10.89 2.94 7.26
N LEU A 434 -9.56 2.89 7.36
CA LEU A 434 -8.86 1.68 7.80
C LEU A 434 -9.36 1.17 9.16
N SER A 435 -9.69 2.08 10.09
CA SER A 435 -10.16 1.71 11.42
C SER A 435 -11.53 1.00 11.41
N GLU A 436 -12.39 1.37 10.47
CA GLU A 436 -13.72 0.81 10.31
C GLU A 436 -13.68 -0.53 9.59
N ALA A 437 -12.89 -0.67 8.52
CA ALA A 437 -12.68 -1.97 7.87
C ALA A 437 -12.02 -3.01 8.78
N LEU A 438 -11.16 -2.59 9.71
CA LEU A 438 -10.59 -3.48 10.73
C LEU A 438 -11.62 -3.91 11.80
N ALA A 439 -12.72 -3.19 11.96
CA ALA A 439 -13.81 -3.58 12.86
C ALA A 439 -14.81 -4.57 12.22
N VAL A 440 -14.79 -4.71 10.90
CA VAL A 440 -15.67 -5.61 10.14
C VAL A 440 -15.15 -7.03 10.13
N THR A 441 -16.00 -7.98 10.54
CA THR A 441 -15.73 -9.42 10.55
C THR A 441 -16.49 -10.19 9.49
N GLU A 442 -17.56 -9.65 8.93
CA GLU A 442 -18.42 -10.35 7.95
C GLU A 442 -18.88 -9.38 6.86
N LEU A 443 -18.78 -9.80 5.60
CA LEU A 443 -19.30 -9.11 4.43
C LEU A 443 -20.06 -10.11 3.56
N GLU A 444 -21.36 -10.22 3.79
CA GLU A 444 -22.28 -10.87 2.86
C GLU A 444 -22.95 -9.80 1.99
N LEU A 445 -22.68 -9.79 0.68
CA LEU A 445 -23.17 -8.81 -0.28
C LEU A 445 -23.91 -9.51 -1.43
N GLU A 446 -24.98 -8.90 -1.91
CA GLU A 446 -25.87 -9.47 -2.95
C GLU A 446 -26.07 -8.50 -4.13
N GLU A 447 -25.36 -7.37 -4.12
CA GLU A 447 -25.40 -6.35 -5.15
C GLU A 447 -24.37 -6.61 -6.27
N ASP A 448 -24.72 -6.24 -7.50
CA ASP A 448 -23.81 -6.32 -8.65
C ASP A 448 -22.75 -5.20 -8.63
N PHE A 449 -21.49 -5.57 -8.36
CA PHE A 449 -20.27 -4.79 -8.54
C PHE A 449 -19.23 -5.57 -9.35
N SER A 450 -18.31 -4.87 -10.02
CA SER A 450 -17.31 -5.49 -10.91
C SER A 450 -15.92 -5.66 -10.28
N SER A 451 -15.68 -5.12 -9.08
CA SER A 451 -14.40 -5.26 -8.37
C SER A 451 -14.58 -5.18 -6.86
N ILE A 452 -13.83 -6.01 -6.13
CA ILE A 452 -13.70 -5.93 -4.67
C ILE A 452 -12.34 -5.39 -4.21
N LYS A 453 -11.57 -4.72 -5.09
CA LYS A 453 -10.33 -4.06 -4.67
C LYS A 453 -10.66 -3.02 -3.58
N GLY A 454 -10.03 -3.21 -2.41
CA GLY A 454 -10.42 -2.64 -1.13
C GLY A 454 -10.60 -3.72 -0.04
N VAL A 455 -10.96 -4.96 -0.41
CA VAL A 455 -11.19 -6.06 0.56
C VAL A 455 -9.94 -6.45 1.38
N ALA A 456 -8.74 -6.23 0.84
CA ALA A 456 -7.47 -6.50 1.53
C ALA A 456 -7.25 -5.69 2.83
N TYR A 457 -7.98 -4.59 3.03
CA TYR A 457 -7.92 -3.80 4.26
C TYR A 457 -8.81 -4.38 5.40
N PHE A 458 -9.74 -5.29 5.07
CA PHE A 458 -10.64 -5.96 6.01
C PHE A 458 -9.94 -7.16 6.68
N LYS A 459 -8.88 -6.90 7.45
CA LYS A 459 -7.96 -7.96 7.93
C LYS A 459 -8.58 -8.94 8.95
N ASN A 460 -9.67 -8.54 9.60
CA ASN A 460 -10.41 -9.37 10.56
C ASN A 460 -11.61 -10.10 9.94
N LEU A 461 -11.75 -10.06 8.61
CA LEU A 461 -12.86 -10.69 7.89
C LEU A 461 -12.83 -12.22 7.99
N THR A 462 -13.88 -12.80 8.55
CA THR A 462 -14.11 -14.25 8.70
C THR A 462 -15.09 -14.79 7.67
N LEU A 463 -16.00 -13.96 7.15
CA LEU A 463 -16.94 -14.32 6.08
C LEU A 463 -16.91 -13.28 4.95
N LEU A 464 -16.75 -13.75 3.72
CA LEU A 464 -16.90 -12.95 2.50
C LEU A 464 -17.81 -13.69 1.52
N ASN A 465 -18.93 -13.07 1.14
CA ASN A 465 -19.83 -13.54 0.08
C ASN A 465 -20.08 -12.39 -0.90
N PHE A 466 -19.79 -12.63 -2.18
CA PHE A 466 -20.08 -11.75 -3.31
C PHE A 466 -20.60 -12.54 -4.52
N GLY A 467 -21.30 -13.66 -4.29
CA GLY A 467 -21.90 -14.45 -5.37
C GLY A 467 -22.97 -13.67 -6.14
N GLY A 468 -23.11 -13.94 -7.44
CA GLY A 468 -24.01 -13.23 -8.35
C GLY A 468 -23.52 -11.84 -8.80
N SER A 469 -22.24 -11.52 -8.61
CA SER A 469 -21.64 -10.23 -8.97
C SER A 469 -20.77 -10.30 -10.24
N SER A 470 -20.64 -9.18 -10.96
CA SER A 470 -19.80 -9.07 -12.17
C SER A 470 -18.27 -9.08 -11.91
N VAL A 471 -17.80 -9.63 -10.79
CA VAL A 471 -16.37 -9.69 -10.45
C VAL A 471 -15.63 -10.69 -11.36
N THR A 472 -14.49 -10.27 -11.91
CA THR A 472 -13.62 -11.08 -12.78
C THR A 472 -12.29 -11.47 -12.13
N GLU A 473 -11.82 -10.69 -11.16
CA GLU A 473 -10.59 -10.93 -10.41
C GLU A 473 -10.75 -10.45 -8.96
N PHE A 474 -10.05 -11.10 -8.03
CA PHE A 474 -9.96 -10.65 -6.65
C PHE A 474 -8.66 -11.10 -5.99
N ASP A 475 -8.30 -10.44 -4.88
CA ASP A 475 -7.20 -10.81 -3.99
C ASP A 475 -7.72 -10.83 -2.54
N VAL A 476 -7.71 -12.00 -1.91
CA VAL A 476 -8.06 -12.21 -0.49
C VAL A 476 -6.84 -12.61 0.35
N SER A 477 -5.63 -12.41 -0.18
CA SER A 477 -4.39 -12.93 0.40
C SER A 477 -3.95 -12.18 1.68
N GLU A 478 -4.59 -11.05 2.01
CA GLU A 478 -4.48 -10.34 3.29
C GLU A 478 -5.59 -10.70 4.29
N ASN A 479 -6.67 -11.36 3.86
CA ASN A 479 -7.81 -11.77 4.70
C ASN A 479 -7.51 -13.11 5.40
N LEU A 480 -6.47 -13.13 6.23
CA LEU A 480 -5.92 -14.36 6.83
C LEU A 480 -6.88 -15.07 7.82
N ALA A 481 -7.88 -14.35 8.35
CA ALA A 481 -8.90 -14.87 9.26
C ALA A 481 -10.11 -15.55 8.56
N LEU A 482 -10.12 -15.57 7.22
CA LEU A 482 -11.28 -15.98 6.43
C LEU A 482 -11.62 -17.46 6.61
N GLN A 483 -12.85 -17.74 7.08
CA GLN A 483 -13.41 -19.07 7.34
C GLN A 483 -14.49 -19.49 6.33
N THR A 484 -15.14 -18.51 5.69
CA THR A 484 -16.14 -18.71 4.63
C THR A 484 -15.85 -17.75 3.47
N LEU A 485 -15.73 -18.30 2.26
CA LEU A 485 -15.60 -17.55 1.02
C LEU A 485 -16.64 -18.05 0.02
N LYS A 486 -17.48 -17.16 -0.51
CA LYS A 486 -18.46 -17.46 -1.57
C LYS A 486 -18.35 -16.45 -2.70
N PHE A 487 -18.26 -16.97 -3.92
CA PHE A 487 -18.25 -16.20 -5.17
C PHE A 487 -18.88 -17.01 -6.32
N TYR A 488 -19.91 -17.80 -6.00
CA TYR A 488 -20.70 -18.52 -6.99
C TYR A 488 -21.37 -17.55 -7.98
N ASP A 489 -21.66 -17.98 -9.21
CA ASP A 489 -22.26 -17.12 -10.26
C ASP A 489 -21.48 -15.80 -10.43
N THR A 490 -20.19 -15.93 -10.74
CA THR A 490 -19.29 -14.79 -11.03
C THR A 490 -18.42 -15.08 -12.26
N SER A 491 -17.81 -14.04 -12.81
CA SER A 491 -16.94 -14.14 -13.99
C SER A 491 -15.46 -14.37 -13.63
N VAL A 492 -15.17 -14.91 -12.44
CA VAL A 492 -13.81 -15.21 -11.97
C VAL A 492 -13.25 -16.39 -12.74
N GLU A 493 -12.10 -16.23 -13.42
CA GLU A 493 -11.41 -17.33 -14.12
C GLU A 493 -10.36 -18.05 -13.27
N ASN A 494 -9.77 -17.35 -12.28
CA ASN A 494 -8.66 -17.84 -11.44
C ASN A 494 -8.75 -17.21 -10.05
N PHE A 495 -8.32 -17.95 -9.02
CA PHE A 495 -8.29 -17.49 -7.63
C PHE A 495 -7.14 -18.16 -6.86
N ASP A 496 -6.70 -17.54 -5.77
CA ASP A 496 -5.71 -18.09 -4.83
C ASP A 496 -6.27 -18.00 -3.40
N VAL A 497 -6.38 -19.16 -2.75
CA VAL A 497 -6.78 -19.31 -1.33
C VAL A 497 -5.71 -19.99 -0.48
N THR A 498 -4.49 -20.11 -0.99
CA THR A 498 -3.40 -20.84 -0.33
C THR A 498 -2.95 -20.20 0.98
N LYS A 499 -3.15 -18.89 1.15
CA LYS A 499 -2.92 -18.18 2.42
C LYS A 499 -4.10 -18.26 3.40
N ASN A 500 -5.33 -18.48 2.92
CA ASN A 500 -6.55 -18.50 3.73
C ASN A 500 -6.75 -19.87 4.42
N THR A 501 -5.75 -20.25 5.22
CA THR A 501 -5.64 -21.58 5.86
C THR A 501 -6.72 -21.87 6.91
N GLU A 502 -7.47 -20.84 7.34
CA GLU A 502 -8.63 -20.93 8.22
C GLU A 502 -9.94 -21.30 7.50
N LEU A 503 -9.96 -21.37 6.15
CA LEU A 503 -11.18 -21.68 5.38
C LEU A 503 -11.79 -23.03 5.80
N THR A 504 -13.08 -22.97 6.12
CA THR A 504 -13.93 -24.13 6.46
C THR A 504 -15.03 -24.37 5.44
N TYR A 505 -15.44 -23.35 4.70
CA TYR A 505 -16.43 -23.42 3.62
C TYR A 505 -15.97 -22.56 2.44
N LEU A 506 -15.98 -23.15 1.24
CA LEU A 506 -15.70 -22.50 -0.03
C LEU A 506 -16.83 -22.79 -1.01
N ASP A 507 -17.38 -21.75 -1.62
CA ASP A 507 -18.38 -21.86 -2.68
C ASP A 507 -17.94 -21.05 -3.91
N CYS A 508 -17.60 -21.77 -4.98
CA CYS A 508 -17.12 -21.23 -6.25
C CYS A 508 -17.83 -21.86 -7.46
N GLY A 509 -19.02 -22.43 -7.26
CA GLY A 509 -19.84 -23.01 -8.34
C GLY A 509 -20.30 -21.95 -9.35
N GLU A 510 -20.76 -22.38 -10.52
CA GLU A 510 -21.26 -21.46 -11.57
C GLU A 510 -20.19 -20.41 -12.01
N THR A 511 -18.91 -20.80 -12.04
CA THR A 511 -17.78 -19.94 -12.48
C THR A 511 -16.97 -20.57 -13.63
N PRO A 512 -16.28 -19.77 -14.48
CA PRO A 512 -15.42 -20.25 -15.56
C PRO A 512 -14.03 -20.75 -15.11
N ILE A 513 -13.88 -21.16 -13.84
CA ILE A 513 -12.61 -21.63 -13.28
C ILE A 513 -12.20 -22.99 -13.87
N LYS A 514 -10.93 -23.09 -14.28
CA LYS A 514 -10.32 -24.29 -14.89
C LYS A 514 -9.69 -25.25 -13.88
N THR A 515 -9.24 -24.74 -12.74
CA THR A 515 -8.47 -25.46 -11.72
C THR A 515 -8.73 -24.92 -10.33
N ILE A 516 -8.88 -25.81 -9.35
CA ILE A 516 -9.06 -25.48 -7.93
C ILE A 516 -7.86 -26.01 -7.14
N ASP A 517 -7.10 -25.14 -6.46
CA ASP A 517 -6.09 -25.53 -5.46
C ASP A 517 -6.61 -25.22 -4.05
N VAL A 518 -7.08 -26.27 -3.37
CA VAL A 518 -7.49 -26.25 -1.95
C VAL A 518 -6.49 -26.97 -1.05
N SER A 519 -5.26 -27.23 -1.52
CA SER A 519 -4.27 -28.08 -0.85
C SER A 519 -3.76 -27.53 0.48
N LYS A 520 -3.98 -26.24 0.77
CA LYS A 520 -3.62 -25.58 2.04
C LYS A 520 -4.79 -25.42 3.01
N ASN A 521 -6.02 -25.60 2.54
CA ASN A 521 -7.23 -25.38 3.30
C ASN A 521 -7.60 -26.67 4.07
N LEU A 522 -6.71 -27.10 4.95
CA LEU A 522 -6.81 -28.36 5.71
C LEU A 522 -8.02 -28.39 6.67
N LYS A 523 -8.60 -27.23 6.95
CA LYS A 523 -9.82 -27.04 7.77
C LYS A 523 -11.11 -27.08 6.96
N LEU A 524 -11.05 -27.21 5.64
CA LEU A 524 -12.20 -27.20 4.74
C LEU A 524 -13.12 -28.39 5.03
N LYS A 525 -14.37 -28.09 5.37
CA LYS A 525 -15.45 -29.05 5.69
C LYS A 525 -16.45 -29.15 4.55
N GLU A 526 -16.69 -28.06 3.84
CA GLU A 526 -17.63 -27.97 2.75
C GLU A 526 -17.00 -27.29 1.53
N LEU A 527 -17.15 -27.94 0.38
CA LEU A 527 -16.75 -27.40 -0.92
C LEU A 527 -17.93 -27.50 -1.88
N SER A 528 -18.32 -26.36 -2.43
CA SER A 528 -19.26 -26.23 -3.54
C SER A 528 -18.51 -25.71 -4.76
N CYS A 529 -18.47 -26.54 -5.81
CA CYS A 529 -17.75 -26.31 -7.06
C CYS A 529 -18.46 -27.05 -8.21
N GLY A 530 -19.78 -26.90 -8.30
CA GLY A 530 -20.61 -27.46 -9.38
C GLY A 530 -20.98 -26.44 -10.46
N GLN A 531 -21.55 -26.91 -11.57
CA GLN A 531 -21.88 -26.11 -12.77
C GLN A 531 -20.66 -25.38 -13.35
N MET A 532 -19.51 -26.05 -13.36
CA MET A 532 -18.23 -25.50 -13.81
C MET A 532 -17.78 -26.21 -15.10
N ALA A 533 -18.20 -25.66 -16.25
CA ALA A 533 -18.00 -26.27 -17.56
C ALA A 533 -16.53 -26.39 -17.99
N GLU A 534 -15.62 -25.56 -17.45
CA GLU A 534 -14.19 -25.57 -17.78
C GLU A 534 -13.32 -26.31 -16.73
N LEU A 535 -13.92 -26.81 -15.64
CA LEU A 535 -13.19 -27.50 -14.57
C LEU A 535 -12.83 -28.93 -15.01
N THR A 536 -11.52 -29.23 -15.10
CA THR A 536 -11.02 -30.50 -15.67
C THR A 536 -10.49 -31.50 -14.64
N ALA A 537 -10.16 -31.03 -13.43
CA ALA A 537 -9.67 -31.86 -12.35
C ALA A 537 -9.97 -31.22 -10.98
N LEU A 538 -10.15 -32.05 -9.96
CA LEU A 538 -10.33 -31.65 -8.57
C LEU A 538 -9.58 -32.63 -7.66
N ASP A 539 -8.64 -32.12 -6.87
CA ASP A 539 -7.92 -32.88 -5.83
C ASP A 539 -8.36 -32.39 -4.44
N VAL A 540 -9.11 -33.24 -3.74
CA VAL A 540 -9.56 -33.02 -2.36
C VAL A 540 -8.81 -33.91 -1.35
N THR A 541 -7.76 -34.61 -1.76
CA THR A 541 -7.10 -35.64 -0.93
C THR A 541 -6.39 -35.09 0.30
N ASN A 542 -6.06 -33.78 0.30
CA ASN A 542 -5.50 -33.08 1.46
C ASN A 542 -6.58 -32.57 2.44
N ASN A 543 -7.84 -32.44 2.00
CA ASN A 543 -8.94 -31.87 2.77
C ASN A 543 -9.60 -32.95 3.64
N VAL A 544 -8.84 -33.54 4.56
CA VAL A 544 -9.28 -34.66 5.43
C VAL A 544 -10.42 -34.30 6.37
N ALA A 545 -10.70 -33.01 6.56
CA ALA A 545 -11.82 -32.47 7.33
C ALA A 545 -13.15 -32.39 6.55
N LEU A 546 -13.15 -32.68 5.25
CA LEU A 546 -14.30 -32.51 4.35
C LEU A 546 -15.46 -33.46 4.74
N THR A 547 -16.61 -32.88 5.06
CA THR A 547 -17.88 -33.56 5.39
C THR A 547 -18.90 -33.50 4.26
N THR A 548 -18.76 -32.53 3.35
CA THR A 548 -19.72 -32.21 2.30
C THR A 548 -18.99 -31.83 1.02
N LEU A 549 -19.38 -32.42 -0.12
CA LEU A 549 -18.86 -32.06 -1.45
C LEU A 549 -19.99 -31.99 -2.48
N TYR A 550 -20.15 -30.81 -3.08
CA TYR A 550 -21.05 -30.56 -4.23
C TYR A 550 -20.20 -30.21 -5.45
N CYS A 551 -20.09 -31.13 -6.41
CA CYS A 551 -19.28 -30.96 -7.63
C CYS A 551 -20.05 -31.42 -8.89
N SER A 552 -21.37 -31.30 -8.85
CA SER A 552 -22.30 -31.68 -9.91
C SER A 552 -22.11 -30.79 -11.16
N ASP A 553 -22.40 -31.31 -12.36
CA ASP A 553 -22.38 -30.54 -13.62
C ASP A 553 -20.99 -29.94 -13.93
N SER A 554 -19.98 -30.82 -13.87
CA SER A 554 -18.57 -30.55 -14.21
C SER A 554 -18.04 -31.69 -15.08
N GLU A 555 -18.56 -31.80 -16.31
CA GLU A 555 -18.26 -32.89 -17.26
C GLU A 555 -16.77 -33.11 -17.58
N GLY A 556 -15.90 -32.12 -17.31
CA GLY A 556 -14.45 -32.26 -17.44
C GLY A 556 -13.82 -33.21 -16.42
N ILE A 557 -14.42 -33.35 -15.23
CA ILE A 557 -13.91 -34.23 -14.15
C ILE A 557 -14.39 -35.67 -14.38
N THR A 558 -13.62 -36.43 -15.16
CA THR A 558 -13.95 -37.83 -15.49
C THR A 558 -13.56 -38.86 -14.42
N SER A 559 -12.86 -38.44 -13.36
CA SER A 559 -12.49 -39.25 -12.19
C SER A 559 -12.28 -38.36 -10.95
N ILE A 560 -12.66 -38.84 -9.76
CA ILE A 560 -12.43 -38.15 -8.49
C ILE A 560 -11.98 -39.15 -7.40
N ASP A 561 -11.02 -38.76 -6.57
CA ASP A 561 -10.54 -39.55 -5.42
C ASP A 561 -10.99 -38.91 -4.11
N VAL A 562 -11.96 -39.55 -3.45
CA VAL A 562 -12.49 -39.17 -2.13
C VAL A 562 -11.97 -40.06 -0.98
N SER A 563 -10.96 -40.90 -1.24
CA SER A 563 -10.49 -41.94 -0.30
C SER A 563 -9.86 -41.40 0.99
N LYS A 564 -9.50 -40.11 1.03
CA LYS A 564 -8.96 -39.43 2.22
C LYS A 564 -10.03 -38.68 3.01
N ASN A 565 -11.16 -38.37 2.40
CA ASN A 565 -12.25 -37.60 2.98
C ASN A 565 -13.17 -38.53 3.79
N THR A 566 -12.57 -39.23 4.76
CA THR A 566 -13.24 -40.25 5.60
C THR A 566 -14.38 -39.70 6.47
N LEU A 567 -14.48 -38.37 6.58
CA LEU A 567 -15.57 -37.67 7.27
C LEU A 567 -16.74 -37.26 6.35
N LEU A 568 -16.72 -37.59 5.06
CA LEU A 568 -17.82 -37.30 4.14
C LEU A 568 -19.13 -37.93 4.60
N THR A 569 -20.17 -37.10 4.63
CA THR A 569 -21.55 -37.44 5.00
C THR A 569 -22.53 -37.18 3.85
N TYR A 570 -22.22 -36.20 2.99
CA TYR A 570 -22.95 -35.83 1.77
C TYR A 570 -21.99 -35.76 0.58
N LEU A 571 -22.32 -36.45 -0.51
CA LEU A 571 -21.53 -36.44 -1.75
C LEU A 571 -22.45 -36.34 -2.96
N GLN A 572 -22.32 -35.24 -3.72
CA GLN A 572 -23.10 -34.96 -4.92
C GLN A 572 -22.19 -34.74 -6.13
N LEU A 573 -22.30 -35.64 -7.11
CA LEU A 573 -21.39 -35.82 -8.25
C LEU A 573 -22.19 -36.07 -9.56
N GLN A 574 -23.36 -35.48 -9.72
CA GLN A 574 -24.24 -35.67 -10.87
C GLN A 574 -23.64 -35.05 -12.15
N PHE A 575 -23.93 -35.57 -13.33
CA PHE A 575 -23.54 -34.96 -14.62
C PHE A 575 -22.02 -34.70 -14.77
N MET A 576 -21.17 -35.57 -14.21
CA MET A 576 -19.70 -35.45 -14.32
C MET A 576 -19.10 -36.39 -15.38
N GLY A 577 -19.89 -37.34 -15.90
CA GLY A 577 -19.40 -38.34 -16.85
C GLY A 577 -18.44 -39.38 -16.25
N LEU A 578 -18.40 -39.54 -14.92
CA LEU A 578 -17.56 -40.48 -14.18
C LEU A 578 -17.73 -41.91 -14.69
N THR A 579 -16.63 -42.64 -14.91
CA THR A 579 -16.67 -44.05 -15.34
C THR A 579 -16.58 -45.05 -14.18
N SER A 580 -16.09 -44.59 -13.03
CA SER A 580 -16.00 -45.34 -11.78
C SER A 580 -16.07 -44.38 -10.60
N LEU A 581 -16.62 -44.83 -9.48
CA LEU A 581 -16.63 -44.10 -8.21
C LEU A 581 -16.28 -45.09 -7.10
N ASN A 582 -15.30 -44.75 -6.26
CA ASN A 582 -14.96 -45.53 -5.07
C ASN A 582 -15.33 -44.73 -3.82
N VAL A 583 -16.22 -45.29 -2.98
CA VAL A 583 -16.68 -44.71 -1.72
C VAL A 583 -16.40 -45.61 -0.51
N GLU A 584 -15.57 -46.65 -0.65
CA GLU A 584 -15.29 -47.65 0.40
C GLU A 584 -14.78 -47.01 1.71
N ALA A 585 -13.95 -45.98 1.61
CA ALA A 585 -13.39 -45.27 2.75
C ALA A 585 -14.39 -44.32 3.46
N ASN A 586 -15.46 -43.94 2.78
CA ASN A 586 -16.40 -42.90 3.22
C ASN A 586 -17.55 -43.52 4.04
N THR A 587 -17.18 -44.27 5.08
CA THR A 587 -18.10 -45.06 5.92
C THR A 587 -19.16 -44.23 6.65
N LEU A 588 -18.99 -42.92 6.74
CA LEU A 588 -19.95 -41.97 7.32
C LEU A 588 -20.96 -41.38 6.31
N LEU A 589 -20.92 -41.78 5.03
CA LEU A 589 -21.88 -41.30 4.02
C LEU A 589 -23.33 -41.64 4.42
N THR A 590 -24.17 -40.61 4.44
CA THR A 590 -25.62 -40.70 4.69
C THR A 590 -26.45 -40.42 3.44
N GLU A 591 -25.89 -39.65 2.50
CA GLU A 591 -26.49 -39.34 1.20
C GLU A 591 -25.41 -39.38 0.11
N LEU A 592 -25.67 -40.16 -0.94
CA LEU A 592 -24.86 -40.23 -2.15
C LEU A 592 -25.74 -39.98 -3.37
N ASN A 593 -25.43 -38.95 -4.16
CA ASN A 593 -25.99 -38.76 -5.49
C ASN A 593 -24.86 -38.76 -6.55
N CYS A 594 -24.86 -39.78 -7.40
CA CYS A 594 -23.97 -39.91 -8.56
C CYS A 594 -24.77 -40.17 -9.86
N GLU A 595 -25.97 -39.60 -9.96
CA GLU A 595 -26.86 -39.69 -11.13
C GLU A 595 -26.21 -39.15 -12.41
N GLU A 596 -26.69 -39.60 -13.58
CA GLU A 596 -26.26 -39.09 -14.91
C GLU A 596 -24.73 -39.16 -15.11
N ASN A 597 -24.19 -40.37 -14.94
CA ASN A 597 -22.78 -40.68 -15.10
C ASN A 597 -22.60 -41.93 -16.00
N LYS A 598 -21.37 -42.44 -16.10
CA LYS A 598 -21.00 -43.59 -16.94
C LYS A 598 -20.53 -44.78 -16.09
N ILE A 599 -20.91 -44.82 -14.80
CA ILE A 599 -20.45 -45.80 -13.81
C ILE A 599 -20.99 -47.19 -14.14
N ALA A 600 -20.10 -48.17 -14.31
CA ALA A 600 -20.47 -49.55 -14.65
C ALA A 600 -20.60 -50.49 -13.42
N SER A 601 -19.97 -50.12 -12.31
CA SER A 601 -19.98 -50.86 -11.04
C SER A 601 -19.91 -49.85 -9.89
N LEU A 602 -20.79 -50.01 -8.91
CA LEU A 602 -20.86 -49.17 -7.72
C LEU A 602 -20.95 -50.09 -6.50
N ASP A 603 -19.95 -50.03 -5.63
CA ASP A 603 -19.97 -50.73 -4.34
C ASP A 603 -20.26 -49.71 -3.23
N VAL A 604 -21.36 -49.94 -2.52
CA VAL A 604 -21.81 -49.13 -1.37
C VAL A 604 -21.84 -49.94 -0.07
N THR A 605 -21.28 -51.16 -0.07
CA THR A 605 -21.43 -52.09 1.06
C THR A 605 -20.72 -51.64 2.34
N ALA A 606 -19.70 -50.79 2.23
CA ALA A 606 -19.05 -50.14 3.37
C ALA A 606 -19.86 -48.97 3.97
N ASN A 607 -20.74 -48.35 3.17
CA ASN A 607 -21.47 -47.13 3.53
C ASN A 607 -22.77 -47.47 4.28
N THR A 608 -22.63 -48.20 5.39
CA THR A 608 -23.76 -48.75 6.17
C THR A 608 -24.71 -47.70 6.76
N LEU A 609 -24.29 -46.43 6.80
CA LEU A 609 -25.11 -45.29 7.24
C LEU A 609 -25.92 -44.61 6.12
N LEU A 610 -25.84 -45.09 4.87
CA LEU A 610 -26.62 -44.52 3.76
C LEU A 610 -28.12 -44.60 4.03
N THR A 611 -28.76 -43.42 3.98
CA THR A 611 -30.22 -43.25 4.03
C THR A 611 -30.81 -42.96 2.65
N LYS A 612 -30.04 -42.28 1.78
CA LYS A 612 -30.43 -42.01 0.40
C LYS A 612 -29.32 -42.41 -0.57
N LEU A 613 -29.69 -43.16 -1.61
CA LEU A 613 -28.81 -43.51 -2.72
C LEU A 613 -29.48 -43.17 -4.06
N SER A 614 -28.87 -42.23 -4.78
CA SER A 614 -29.23 -41.82 -6.12
C SER A 614 -28.10 -42.18 -7.09
N CYS A 615 -28.32 -43.22 -7.89
CA CYS A 615 -27.39 -43.71 -8.91
C CYS A 615 -28.09 -43.98 -10.26
N SER A 616 -29.22 -43.30 -10.50
CA SER A 616 -29.96 -43.35 -11.77
C SER A 616 -29.13 -42.88 -12.97
N SER A 617 -29.55 -43.25 -14.18
CA SER A 617 -28.88 -42.90 -15.45
C SER A 617 -27.37 -43.21 -15.44
N ASN A 618 -27.05 -44.49 -15.27
CA ASN A 618 -25.69 -45.00 -15.24
C ASN A 618 -25.61 -46.30 -16.05
N LYS A 619 -24.51 -47.05 -15.94
CA LYS A 619 -24.27 -48.32 -16.64
C LYS A 619 -24.16 -49.50 -15.68
N ILE A 620 -24.75 -49.39 -14.48
CA ILE A 620 -24.61 -50.37 -13.40
C ILE A 620 -25.31 -51.67 -13.80
N ILE A 621 -24.58 -52.78 -13.76
CA ILE A 621 -25.08 -54.14 -14.08
C ILE A 621 -25.48 -54.92 -12.83
N SER A 622 -24.81 -54.64 -11.71
CA SER A 622 -25.04 -55.26 -10.41
C SER A 622 -24.94 -54.18 -9.34
N LEU A 623 -25.95 -54.10 -8.47
CA LEU A 623 -26.02 -53.16 -7.36
C LEU A 623 -26.35 -53.94 -6.09
N ASN A 624 -25.46 -53.92 -5.10
CA ASN A 624 -25.67 -54.57 -3.81
C ASN A 624 -25.95 -53.52 -2.73
N VAL A 625 -27.20 -53.48 -2.24
CA VAL A 625 -27.65 -52.57 -1.18
C VAL A 625 -27.93 -53.27 0.15
N THR A 626 -27.68 -54.57 0.27
CA THR A 626 -28.05 -55.38 1.45
C THR A 626 -27.41 -54.90 2.76
N ALA A 627 -26.22 -54.29 2.70
CA ALA A 627 -25.56 -53.71 3.87
C ALA A 627 -26.16 -52.34 4.31
N ASN A 628 -26.88 -51.65 3.42
CA ASN A 628 -27.40 -50.30 3.63
C ASN A 628 -28.80 -50.34 4.27
N THR A 629 -28.89 -50.99 5.43
CA THR A 629 -30.16 -51.29 6.12
C THR A 629 -30.99 -50.04 6.51
N LEU A 630 -30.36 -48.85 6.53
CA LEU A 630 -30.99 -47.57 6.82
C LEU A 630 -31.54 -46.83 5.59
N LEU A 631 -31.44 -47.39 4.37
CA LEU A 631 -31.96 -46.76 3.16
C LEU A 631 -33.47 -46.52 3.26
N THR A 632 -33.86 -45.24 3.16
CA THR A 632 -35.25 -44.78 2.99
C THR A 632 -35.56 -44.46 1.53
N ASP A 633 -34.56 -44.09 0.75
CA ASP A 633 -34.72 -43.65 -0.65
C ASP A 633 -33.66 -44.31 -1.54
N LEU A 634 -34.12 -45.09 -2.54
CA LEU A 634 -33.26 -45.73 -3.54
C LEU A 634 -33.74 -45.38 -4.96
N SER A 635 -32.90 -44.65 -5.70
CA SER A 635 -33.07 -44.25 -7.10
C SER A 635 -31.96 -44.92 -7.92
N CYS A 636 -32.27 -46.02 -8.61
CA CYS A 636 -31.34 -46.77 -9.48
C CYS A 636 -31.88 -46.97 -10.90
N SER A 637 -32.81 -46.11 -11.32
CA SER A 637 -33.46 -46.14 -12.63
C SER A 637 -32.47 -45.95 -13.79
N HIS A 638 -32.88 -46.24 -15.04
CA HIS A 638 -32.06 -46.04 -16.23
C HIS A 638 -30.66 -46.69 -16.16
N ASN A 639 -30.61 -47.92 -15.65
CA ASN A 639 -29.40 -48.75 -15.54
C ASN A 639 -29.57 -50.10 -16.27
N SER A 640 -28.57 -50.98 -16.16
CA SER A 640 -28.58 -52.34 -16.74
C SER A 640 -28.59 -53.43 -15.66
N ILE A 641 -29.21 -53.15 -14.50
CA ILE A 641 -29.26 -54.05 -13.34
C ILE A 641 -29.97 -55.36 -13.70
N LEU A 642 -29.32 -56.50 -13.49
CA LEU A 642 -29.87 -57.84 -13.81
C LEU A 642 -30.91 -58.33 -12.78
N ALA A 643 -30.63 -58.11 -11.50
CA ALA A 643 -31.45 -58.45 -10.36
C ALA A 643 -31.17 -57.46 -9.23
N LEU A 644 -32.20 -57.15 -8.43
CA LEU A 644 -32.10 -56.26 -7.28
C LEU A 644 -32.57 -57.02 -6.02
N ASP A 645 -31.78 -57.00 -4.96
CA ASP A 645 -32.18 -57.52 -3.65
C ASP A 645 -32.31 -56.35 -2.68
N VAL A 646 -33.53 -56.15 -2.17
CA VAL A 646 -33.86 -55.14 -1.16
C VAL A 646 -34.30 -55.77 0.16
N THR A 647 -34.02 -57.05 0.40
CA THR A 647 -34.51 -57.80 1.57
C THR A 647 -34.27 -57.07 2.89
N ASP A 648 -33.03 -56.66 3.14
CA ASP A 648 -32.61 -56.03 4.41
C ASP A 648 -32.90 -54.51 4.50
N ASN A 649 -33.29 -53.86 3.39
CA ASN A 649 -33.60 -52.43 3.35
C ASN A 649 -35.04 -52.16 3.83
N VAL A 650 -35.36 -52.56 5.06
CA VAL A 650 -36.72 -52.56 5.62
C VAL A 650 -37.33 -51.16 5.75
N ALA A 651 -36.49 -50.13 5.85
CA ALA A 651 -36.89 -48.72 5.99
C ALA A 651 -37.22 -48.00 4.66
N LEU A 652 -37.12 -48.68 3.51
CA LEU A 652 -37.39 -48.06 2.21
C LEU A 652 -38.79 -47.48 2.13
N ALA A 653 -38.86 -46.16 1.95
CA ALA A 653 -40.08 -45.39 1.71
C ALA A 653 -40.30 -45.10 0.22
N ASN A 654 -39.22 -44.88 -0.53
CA ASN A 654 -39.24 -44.60 -1.97
C ASN A 654 -38.25 -45.51 -2.71
N LEU A 655 -38.74 -46.15 -3.79
CA LEU A 655 -37.94 -47.07 -4.59
C LEU A 655 -38.21 -46.84 -6.08
N ASP A 656 -37.18 -46.40 -6.83
CA ASP A 656 -37.22 -46.26 -8.29
C ASP A 656 -36.16 -47.14 -8.98
N PHE A 657 -36.64 -48.11 -9.74
CA PHE A 657 -35.86 -48.96 -10.65
C PHE A 657 -36.48 -48.95 -12.06
N SER A 658 -37.08 -47.84 -12.47
CA SER A 658 -37.63 -47.66 -13.81
C SER A 658 -36.54 -47.82 -14.88
N ASN A 659 -36.89 -48.37 -16.04
CA ASN A 659 -36.00 -48.52 -17.20
C ASN A 659 -34.70 -49.30 -16.90
N CYS A 660 -34.70 -50.21 -15.92
CA CYS A 660 -33.61 -51.16 -15.70
C CYS A 660 -33.69 -52.28 -16.76
N SER A 661 -33.12 -52.01 -17.93
CA SER A 661 -33.32 -52.81 -19.16
C SER A 661 -33.02 -54.32 -19.09
N LEU A 662 -32.19 -54.76 -18.12
CA LEU A 662 -31.85 -56.17 -17.91
C LEU A 662 -32.56 -56.81 -16.71
N LEU A 663 -33.42 -56.08 -16.00
CA LEU A 663 -33.96 -56.50 -14.72
C LEU A 663 -34.99 -57.63 -14.86
N THR A 664 -34.68 -58.77 -14.26
CA THR A 664 -35.52 -59.99 -14.33
C THR A 664 -36.24 -60.30 -13.03
N ALA A 665 -35.72 -59.85 -11.88
CA ALA A 665 -36.27 -60.12 -10.56
C ALA A 665 -35.92 -59.02 -9.54
N VAL A 666 -36.85 -58.77 -8.60
CA VAL A 666 -36.63 -57.98 -7.39
C VAL A 666 -36.95 -58.86 -6.18
N THR A 667 -36.00 -59.01 -5.26
CA THR A 667 -36.12 -59.86 -4.06
C THR A 667 -36.39 -59.00 -2.82
N GLY A 668 -37.20 -59.51 -1.88
CA GLY A 668 -37.46 -58.84 -0.60
C GLY A 668 -38.46 -57.68 -0.64
N LEU A 669 -39.09 -57.43 -1.80
CA LEU A 669 -40.09 -56.36 -1.98
C LEU A 669 -41.40 -56.63 -1.22
N ASN A 670 -41.73 -57.91 -0.99
CA ASN A 670 -42.99 -58.36 -0.41
C ASN A 670 -43.07 -58.24 1.13
N ASN A 671 -42.21 -57.44 1.75
CA ASN A 671 -42.17 -57.16 3.19
C ASN A 671 -41.46 -55.81 3.44
N LYS A 672 -42.18 -54.72 3.14
CA LYS A 672 -41.70 -53.35 3.28
C LYS A 672 -42.80 -52.49 3.91
N SER A 673 -42.80 -52.43 5.24
CA SER A 673 -43.82 -51.70 6.01
C SER A 673 -43.91 -50.22 5.64
N ASP A 674 -42.76 -49.63 5.32
CA ASP A 674 -42.59 -48.18 5.22
C ASP A 674 -42.69 -47.65 3.78
N LEU A 675 -42.75 -48.56 2.79
CA LEU A 675 -42.74 -48.26 1.36
C LEU A 675 -44.03 -47.55 0.94
N LYS A 676 -43.89 -46.32 0.42
CA LYS A 676 -44.98 -45.43 0.00
C LYS A 676 -45.10 -45.30 -1.50
N ASN A 677 -43.97 -45.30 -2.21
CA ASN A 677 -43.91 -45.08 -3.66
C ASN A 677 -42.97 -46.09 -4.32
N ILE A 678 -43.45 -46.75 -5.38
CA ILE A 678 -42.63 -47.61 -6.23
C ILE A 678 -42.75 -47.21 -7.70
N TYR A 679 -41.59 -47.05 -8.35
CA TYR A 679 -41.45 -46.68 -9.74
C TYR A 679 -40.65 -47.77 -10.45
N LEU A 680 -41.26 -48.36 -11.48
CA LEU A 680 -40.76 -49.52 -12.19
C LEU A 680 -41.21 -49.53 -13.66
N THR A 681 -41.50 -48.36 -14.21
CA THR A 681 -41.88 -48.13 -15.61
C THR A 681 -40.80 -48.67 -16.55
N GLY A 682 -41.17 -49.30 -17.67
CA GLY A 682 -40.22 -49.67 -18.74
C GLY A 682 -39.30 -50.85 -18.43
N ASN A 683 -39.62 -51.68 -17.42
CA ASN A 683 -38.84 -52.89 -17.10
C ASN A 683 -39.22 -54.06 -18.02
N VAL A 684 -38.68 -54.05 -19.25
CA VAL A 684 -39.07 -54.96 -20.35
C VAL A 684 -38.71 -56.44 -20.17
N LEU A 685 -38.03 -56.84 -19.10
CA LEU A 685 -37.73 -58.25 -18.75
C LEU A 685 -38.35 -58.71 -17.42
N LEU A 686 -39.01 -57.82 -16.67
CA LEU A 686 -39.51 -58.09 -15.34
C LEU A 686 -40.93 -58.69 -15.40
N LYS A 687 -41.05 -59.97 -15.04
CA LYS A 687 -42.32 -60.73 -15.20
C LYS A 687 -43.31 -60.60 -14.06
N ASN A 688 -42.84 -60.44 -12.82
CA ASN A 688 -43.69 -60.51 -11.63
C ASN A 688 -43.24 -59.52 -10.57
N ILE A 689 -44.21 -58.93 -9.86
CA ILE A 689 -43.99 -58.10 -8.68
C ILE A 689 -44.89 -58.57 -7.54
N ASP A 690 -44.31 -58.67 -6.34
CA ASP A 690 -45.02 -59.00 -5.12
C ASP A 690 -44.83 -57.87 -4.10
N CYS A 691 -45.85 -57.03 -3.95
CA CYS A 691 -45.92 -55.97 -2.94
C CYS A 691 -46.95 -56.33 -1.84
N SER A 692 -47.33 -57.60 -1.70
CA SER A 692 -48.51 -58.01 -0.93
C SER A 692 -48.44 -57.74 0.59
N GLN A 693 -47.30 -57.27 1.13
CA GLN A 693 -47.15 -56.86 2.53
C GLN A 693 -46.51 -55.45 2.64
N CYS A 694 -46.93 -54.53 1.77
CA CYS A 694 -46.53 -53.12 1.78
C CYS A 694 -47.71 -52.22 2.17
N PRO A 695 -48.11 -52.17 3.46
CA PRO A 695 -49.36 -51.53 3.91
C PRO A 695 -49.45 -50.04 3.59
N LEU A 696 -48.33 -49.31 3.64
CA LEU A 696 -48.27 -47.87 3.36
C LEU A 696 -48.12 -47.53 1.86
N LEU A 697 -48.10 -48.53 0.97
CA LEU A 697 -47.85 -48.31 -0.45
C LEU A 697 -49.01 -47.54 -1.10
N SER A 698 -48.72 -46.29 -1.46
CA SER A 698 -49.70 -45.30 -1.94
C SER A 698 -49.68 -45.09 -3.46
N LEU A 699 -48.54 -45.35 -4.10
CA LEU A 699 -48.30 -45.15 -5.53
C LEU A 699 -47.51 -46.33 -6.13
N VAL A 700 -48.02 -46.87 -7.24
CA VAL A 700 -47.33 -47.83 -8.11
C VAL A 700 -47.30 -47.31 -9.54
N LYS A 701 -46.11 -47.09 -10.12
CA LYS A 701 -45.93 -46.74 -11.53
C LYS A 701 -45.17 -47.82 -12.29
N CYS A 702 -45.88 -48.61 -13.10
CA CYS A 702 -45.34 -49.77 -13.82
C CYS A 702 -45.61 -49.74 -15.34
N SER A 703 -45.91 -48.58 -15.91
CA SER A 703 -46.26 -48.43 -17.33
C SER A 703 -45.16 -49.01 -18.26
N ASN A 704 -45.53 -49.46 -19.46
CA ASN A 704 -44.60 -49.95 -20.50
C ASN A 704 -43.75 -51.18 -20.09
N SER A 705 -44.17 -51.96 -19.11
CA SER A 705 -43.47 -53.20 -18.69
C SER A 705 -44.03 -54.40 -19.45
N SER A 706 -43.69 -54.49 -20.74
CA SER A 706 -44.35 -55.31 -21.76
C SER A 706 -44.29 -56.84 -21.59
N VAL A 707 -43.63 -57.36 -20.55
CA VAL A 707 -43.62 -58.80 -20.18
C VAL A 707 -44.12 -59.07 -18.75
N LEU A 708 -44.62 -58.05 -18.06
CA LEU A 708 -45.15 -58.17 -16.71
C LEU A 708 -46.47 -58.95 -16.74
N GLU A 709 -46.45 -60.17 -16.23
CA GLU A 709 -47.54 -61.14 -16.25
C GLU A 709 -48.43 -61.07 -14.98
N SER A 710 -47.86 -60.63 -13.85
CA SER A 710 -48.56 -60.57 -12.55
C SER A 710 -48.02 -59.48 -11.62
N VAL A 711 -48.93 -58.84 -10.88
CA VAL A 711 -48.64 -57.90 -9.79
C VAL A 711 -49.54 -58.24 -8.61
N LYS A 712 -48.98 -58.45 -7.41
CA LYS A 712 -49.75 -58.73 -6.18
C LYS A 712 -49.79 -57.51 -5.27
N LEU A 713 -51.00 -57.07 -4.91
CA LEU A 713 -51.27 -55.83 -4.17
C LEU A 713 -52.12 -56.05 -2.90
N GLY A 714 -52.39 -57.30 -2.51
CA GLY A 714 -53.43 -57.65 -1.53
C GLY A 714 -53.28 -57.09 -0.11
N GLY A 715 -52.11 -56.54 0.26
CA GLY A 715 -51.90 -55.85 1.53
C GLY A 715 -51.71 -54.33 1.42
N CYS A 716 -51.75 -53.75 0.22
CA CYS A 716 -51.48 -52.32 -0.04
C CYS A 716 -52.71 -51.46 0.26
N THR A 717 -53.15 -51.41 1.52
CA THR A 717 -54.42 -50.77 1.92
C THR A 717 -54.43 -49.24 1.72
N GLU A 718 -53.26 -48.60 1.66
CA GLU A 718 -53.12 -47.16 1.39
C GLU A 718 -53.00 -46.80 -0.11
N LEU A 719 -53.14 -47.76 -1.03
CA LEU A 719 -52.92 -47.55 -2.47
C LEU A 719 -53.96 -46.58 -3.07
N THR A 720 -53.48 -45.44 -3.58
CA THR A 720 -54.33 -44.39 -4.18
C THR A 720 -54.13 -44.20 -5.68
N HIS A 721 -52.95 -44.54 -6.19
CA HIS A 721 -52.55 -44.34 -7.58
C HIS A 721 -51.89 -45.62 -8.12
N LEU A 722 -52.47 -46.21 -9.17
CA LEU A 722 -52.00 -47.46 -9.76
C LEU A 722 -51.94 -47.35 -11.29
N TYR A 723 -50.72 -47.37 -11.84
CA TYR A 723 -50.46 -47.30 -13.28
C TYR A 723 -49.81 -48.60 -13.76
N LEU A 724 -50.55 -49.34 -14.59
CA LEU A 724 -50.26 -50.67 -15.13
C LEU A 724 -50.49 -50.73 -16.66
N ASN A 725 -50.56 -49.58 -17.33
CA ASN A 725 -50.78 -49.52 -18.78
C ASN A 725 -49.60 -50.08 -19.58
N ASP A 726 -49.88 -50.61 -20.76
CA ASP A 726 -48.85 -51.14 -21.68
C ASP A 726 -48.00 -52.26 -21.05
N CYS A 727 -48.68 -53.15 -20.30
CA CYS A 727 -48.12 -54.35 -19.67
C CYS A 727 -48.69 -55.61 -20.33
N ASN A 728 -48.35 -56.80 -19.80
CA ASN A 728 -48.83 -58.09 -20.31
C ASN A 728 -49.57 -58.88 -19.23
N LEU A 729 -50.35 -58.18 -18.38
CA LEU A 729 -51.02 -58.80 -17.23
C LEU A 729 -51.97 -59.91 -17.69
N THR A 730 -51.94 -61.03 -16.97
CA THR A 730 -52.68 -62.24 -17.37
C THR A 730 -53.76 -62.62 -16.37
N GLY A 731 -54.93 -63.05 -16.87
CA GLY A 731 -55.97 -63.64 -16.02
C GLY A 731 -56.75 -62.61 -15.21
N GLU A 732 -56.59 -62.61 -13.88
CA GLU A 732 -57.30 -61.73 -12.95
C GLU A 732 -56.30 -60.86 -12.19
N LEU A 733 -56.57 -59.55 -12.12
CA LEU A 733 -55.86 -58.62 -11.25
C LEU A 733 -56.66 -58.44 -9.96
N ASP A 734 -56.11 -58.92 -8.84
CA ASP A 734 -56.69 -58.73 -7.51
C ASP A 734 -56.31 -57.36 -6.93
N ILE A 735 -57.31 -56.50 -6.81
CA ILE A 735 -57.26 -55.21 -6.12
C ILE A 735 -58.38 -55.09 -5.07
N TYR A 736 -58.88 -56.22 -4.54
CA TYR A 736 -60.00 -56.24 -3.60
C TYR A 736 -59.75 -55.38 -2.36
N TYR A 737 -58.57 -55.46 -1.77
CA TYR A 737 -58.21 -54.73 -0.55
C TYR A 737 -57.72 -53.28 -0.80
N ASN A 738 -57.68 -52.82 -2.05
CA ASN A 738 -57.14 -51.52 -2.42
C ASN A 738 -58.26 -50.46 -2.60
N GLU A 739 -59.14 -50.33 -1.60
CA GLU A 739 -60.34 -49.48 -1.66
C GLU A 739 -60.07 -47.99 -1.92
N LYS A 740 -58.84 -47.52 -1.69
CA LYS A 740 -58.43 -46.12 -1.81
C LYS A 740 -57.98 -45.71 -3.22
N ILE A 741 -58.01 -46.61 -4.22
CA ILE A 741 -57.57 -46.33 -5.59
C ILE A 741 -58.46 -45.27 -6.25
N ASN A 742 -57.95 -44.04 -6.30
CA ASN A 742 -58.60 -42.87 -6.91
C ASN A 742 -58.15 -42.64 -8.36
N TYR A 743 -56.98 -43.17 -8.73
CA TYR A 743 -56.42 -43.11 -10.08
C TYR A 743 -55.96 -44.51 -10.49
N PHE A 744 -56.53 -45.04 -11.57
CA PHE A 744 -56.22 -46.37 -12.08
C PHE A 744 -56.07 -46.31 -13.59
N ASN A 745 -54.92 -46.75 -14.12
CA ASN A 745 -54.75 -46.94 -15.55
C ASN A 745 -54.18 -48.32 -15.83
N CYS A 746 -54.93 -49.15 -16.56
CA CYS A 746 -54.59 -50.51 -16.92
C CYS A 746 -54.90 -50.80 -18.40
N LEU A 747 -54.93 -49.76 -19.24
CA LEU A 747 -55.11 -49.88 -20.70
C LEU A 747 -54.02 -50.74 -21.35
N ASN A 748 -54.32 -51.29 -22.52
CA ASN A 748 -53.39 -52.06 -23.35
C ASN A 748 -52.84 -53.31 -22.62
N ASN A 749 -53.71 -54.06 -21.92
CA ASN A 749 -53.36 -55.34 -21.28
C ASN A 749 -54.15 -56.51 -21.94
N PRO A 750 -53.75 -56.99 -23.12
CA PRO A 750 -54.58 -57.87 -23.96
C PRO A 750 -54.84 -59.29 -23.41
N LEU A 751 -54.13 -59.70 -22.34
CA LEU A 751 -54.30 -61.00 -21.69
C LEU A 751 -55.06 -60.94 -20.35
N LEU A 752 -55.41 -59.73 -19.90
CA LEU A 752 -56.20 -59.50 -18.69
C LEU A 752 -57.68 -59.75 -18.99
N LYS A 753 -58.37 -60.45 -18.08
CA LYS A 753 -59.76 -60.91 -18.27
C LYS A 753 -60.71 -60.40 -17.19
N SER A 754 -60.23 -60.25 -15.97
CA SER A 754 -61.01 -59.68 -14.87
C SER A 754 -60.19 -58.78 -13.94
N LEU A 755 -60.88 -57.81 -13.35
CA LEU A 755 -60.44 -57.07 -12.17
C LEU A 755 -61.30 -57.55 -10.99
N LEU A 756 -60.67 -58.11 -9.96
CA LEU A 756 -61.34 -58.42 -8.70
C LEU A 756 -61.29 -57.19 -7.80
N VAL A 757 -62.46 -56.63 -7.48
CA VAL A 757 -62.61 -55.37 -6.73
C VAL A 757 -63.49 -55.53 -5.48
N CYS A 758 -63.37 -54.62 -4.52
CA CYS A 758 -64.25 -54.56 -3.35
C CYS A 758 -65.73 -54.37 -3.75
N TYR A 759 -66.64 -54.97 -2.98
CA TYR A 759 -68.09 -54.81 -3.12
C TYR A 759 -68.53 -53.33 -3.22
N ASN A 760 -67.85 -52.42 -2.53
CA ASN A 760 -68.16 -50.98 -2.53
C ASN A 760 -68.05 -50.31 -3.92
N LEU A 761 -67.44 -50.98 -4.91
CA LEU A 761 -67.31 -50.51 -6.30
C LEU A 761 -68.38 -51.10 -7.24
N LYS A 762 -69.26 -51.98 -6.74
CA LYS A 762 -70.32 -52.68 -7.50
C LYS A 762 -71.33 -51.75 -8.20
N ASP A 763 -71.54 -50.55 -7.64
CA ASP A 763 -72.53 -49.57 -8.13
C ASP A 763 -71.94 -48.47 -9.04
N GLY A 764 -70.62 -48.46 -9.28
CA GLY A 764 -70.02 -47.50 -10.20
C GLY A 764 -68.49 -47.48 -10.18
N VAL A 765 -67.88 -47.76 -11.34
CA VAL A 765 -66.44 -47.58 -11.55
C VAL A 765 -66.07 -46.09 -11.44
N PRO A 766 -65.04 -45.70 -10.67
CA PRO A 766 -64.66 -44.30 -10.53
C PRO A 766 -64.29 -43.66 -11.88
N ALA A 767 -64.69 -42.41 -12.09
CA ALA A 767 -64.55 -41.73 -13.38
C ALA A 767 -63.10 -41.57 -13.90
N LYS A 768 -62.10 -41.80 -13.04
CA LYS A 768 -60.66 -41.75 -13.31
C LYS A 768 -60.02 -43.12 -13.57
N TRP A 769 -60.82 -44.17 -13.75
CA TRP A 769 -60.35 -45.52 -14.07
C TRP A 769 -60.36 -45.75 -15.58
N GLU A 770 -59.18 -46.01 -16.13
CA GLU A 770 -58.93 -46.29 -17.55
C GLU A 770 -58.53 -47.76 -17.72
N TYR A 771 -59.37 -48.53 -18.43
CA TYR A 771 -59.17 -49.97 -18.67
C TYR A 771 -59.98 -50.41 -19.90
N ASP A 772 -59.59 -51.55 -20.50
CA ASP A 772 -60.16 -52.06 -21.75
C ASP A 772 -61.56 -52.68 -21.54
N ARG A 773 -62.59 -51.84 -21.40
CA ARG A 773 -63.98 -52.19 -21.02
C ARG A 773 -64.65 -53.27 -21.88
N GLU A 774 -64.18 -53.49 -23.11
CA GLU A 774 -64.72 -54.53 -24.01
C GLU A 774 -64.16 -55.93 -23.71
N ASN A 775 -62.97 -56.01 -23.09
CA ASN A 775 -62.22 -57.25 -22.89
C ASN A 775 -62.07 -57.64 -21.41
N VAL A 776 -62.08 -56.66 -20.50
CA VAL A 776 -61.85 -56.85 -19.07
C VAL A 776 -63.16 -56.71 -18.29
N THR A 777 -63.56 -57.81 -17.65
CA THR A 777 -64.74 -57.86 -16.77
C THR A 777 -64.40 -57.40 -15.34
N ILE A 778 -65.41 -57.03 -14.55
CA ILE A 778 -65.22 -56.70 -13.13
C ILE A 778 -65.91 -57.79 -12.30
N SER A 779 -65.13 -58.47 -11.46
CA SER A 779 -65.57 -59.44 -10.46
C SER A 779 -65.62 -58.77 -9.08
N THR A 780 -66.59 -59.17 -8.26
CA THR A 780 -66.71 -58.74 -6.85
C THR A 780 -66.93 -59.97 -5.98
N ILE A 781 -66.43 -59.93 -4.75
CA ILE A 781 -66.76 -60.89 -3.69
C ILE A 781 -67.74 -60.20 -2.73
N GLU A 782 -68.81 -60.92 -2.35
CA GLU A 782 -69.82 -60.48 -1.37
C GLU A 782 -69.38 -60.71 0.09
#